data_AF-A0A2E3XNX4-F1
#
_entry.id   AF-A0A2E3XNX4-F1
#
_cell.length_a   1.000
_cell.length_b   1.000
_cell.length_c   1.000
_cell.angle_alpha   90.00
_cell.angle_beta   90.00
_cell.angle_gamma   90.00
#
_symmetry.space_group_name_H-M   'P 1'
#
loop_
_entity.id
_entity.type
_entity.pdbx_description
1 polymer ?
#
loop_
_entity_poly.entity_id
_entity_poly.type
_entity_poly.pdbx_seq_one_letter_code
_entity_poly.pdbx_strand_id
1 'polypeptide(L)'
;MALNLSDTALNYIDSELIQGNIILEIDGFSERYGSRKVTKMATIGEFKIGDGTKIGGSILDKDSRAYISLSGTQNNITQKLDQESGGASSVSSFKVRLSDKGGELSNKFSPGITVPDILGNEATVYWQSVGAKHPVDSAKLFVGVISSCSFGQGYVDLRVDHPEQIKRQYLLPPQSSELIADIDSSTTNINVGEMVMTGSSVTVNPEIPGAPPEYVPGPVENNYDGLKMYVRIEDEIIRHRGIMENGDLLNAERAQLGTLAVSHDEDSEITSFYRLEGGAIDLALKLILSDKDNKSFASLTPIATVYMAPGLSLRNSILFDEKDIQEKLGLVIGDIVQLSGISMIGPGSGTNTRKGIITGFGQTALGSYVTVETENGFSIKPQSEFVVPVSFKSKYNVLPFGCGLKPYQVDVMQFELLNSTYLGQFFEYDFYIEDEINAKEFIDKQILFPSGLFSLPRKGRVSVGIHAPPLIGENSKTINLGSVVNASSLSLSRSINTDFYNSIIYRYNKAAIKDKFLTSQVGLSTDSTNRIEVGERTLVIECGGIRNTSANKVKIKTISNRIFERYQFGAETLSVDVKFQTGFTVEVGDTVVLDGESLDLTDINTASKNFIERTMEVMNKSLNLKTGKITLLLSDTKYGTNKRYATFSPASFVDEQSSETEIFIQNSFGTSLTAREKDKWTDYIGQQVAVRSPDFSFYEVRQLIAINSRFNSVTLDLPLSAIPDKGYILECPIYDDESFLNMKKWKALHGFFNPQALLLSGSTSRFTPTDITLFTIGNPIAIHNEDFSEFIETTVKDITETEVILNNESEFPITSSHVVELIGFKDGGAPYAYY
;
A
#
# COMPACT_ATOMS: atom_id res chain seq x y z
N MET A 1 -4.65 2.13 6.77
CA MET A 1 -4.41 3.47 7.33
C MET A 1 -5.13 4.53 6.49
N ALA A 2 -6.04 5.27 7.15
CA ALA A 2 -6.91 6.31 6.62
C ALA A 2 -6.16 7.60 6.20
N LEU A 3 -6.88 8.59 5.67
CA LEU A 3 -6.38 9.97 5.49
C LEU A 3 -5.92 10.55 6.84
N ASN A 4 -4.65 10.95 6.95
CA ASN A 4 -4.13 11.60 8.14
C ASN A 4 -4.61 13.05 8.21
N LEU A 5 -5.43 13.36 9.22
CA LEU A 5 -5.95 14.69 9.49
C LEU A 5 -5.47 15.14 10.87
N SER A 6 -5.25 16.45 11.04
CA SER A 6 -4.97 17.00 12.36
C SER A 6 -6.21 16.88 13.27
N ASP A 7 -6.01 16.82 14.60
CA ASP A 7 -7.11 16.89 15.57
C ASP A 7 -8.04 18.09 15.32
N THR A 8 -7.46 19.21 14.88
CA THR A 8 -8.22 20.41 14.55
C THR A 8 -9.10 20.18 13.32
N ALA A 9 -8.58 19.54 12.27
CA ALA A 9 -9.37 19.18 11.10
C ALA A 9 -10.48 18.19 11.44
N LEU A 10 -10.20 17.17 12.26
CA LEU A 10 -11.20 16.20 12.72
C LEU A 10 -12.35 16.89 13.48
N ASN A 11 -12.03 17.78 14.42
CA ASN A 11 -13.04 18.55 15.16
C ASN A 11 -13.94 19.40 14.25
N TYR A 12 -13.40 19.94 13.14
CA TYR A 12 -14.20 20.69 12.18
C TYR A 12 -15.10 19.80 11.32
N ILE A 13 -14.66 18.58 11.03
CA ILE A 13 -15.41 17.58 10.25
C ILE A 13 -16.56 17.00 11.08
N ASP A 14 -16.42 16.93 12.40
CA ASP A 14 -17.47 16.45 13.32
C ASP A 14 -18.61 17.47 13.54
N SER A 15 -18.53 18.66 12.93
CA SER A 15 -19.57 19.69 13.06
C SER A 15 -20.82 19.37 12.23
N GLU A 16 -22.01 19.74 12.72
CA GLU A 16 -23.29 19.49 12.03
C GLU A 16 -23.42 20.23 10.67
N LEU A 17 -22.69 21.35 10.50
CA LEU A 17 -22.72 22.20 9.31
C LEU A 17 -21.30 22.36 8.73
N ILE A 18 -20.92 21.42 7.87
CA ILE A 18 -19.60 21.41 7.25
C ILE A 18 -19.60 22.34 6.03
N GLN A 19 -18.80 23.41 6.09
CA GLN A 19 -18.48 24.23 4.93
C GLN A 19 -17.08 23.92 4.43
N GLY A 20 -16.98 23.36 3.22
CA GLY A 20 -15.71 23.07 2.57
C GLY A 20 -15.15 24.24 1.77
N ASN A 21 -13.83 24.26 1.64
CA ASN A 21 -13.06 25.06 0.70
C ASN A 21 -12.17 24.13 -0.14
N ILE A 22 -12.37 24.12 -1.46
CA ILE A 22 -11.46 23.44 -2.39
C ILE A 22 -10.27 24.36 -2.64
N ILE A 23 -9.06 23.81 -2.62
CA ILE A 23 -7.80 24.52 -2.88
C ILE A 23 -7.06 23.80 -3.99
N LEU A 24 -6.52 24.54 -4.95
CA LEU A 24 -5.62 24.08 -5.99
C LEU A 24 -4.27 24.77 -5.82
N GLU A 25 -3.23 23.96 -5.69
CA GLU A 25 -1.83 24.38 -5.79
C GLU A 25 -1.25 23.82 -7.09
N ILE A 26 -0.45 24.62 -7.80
CA ILE A 26 0.21 24.23 -9.05
C ILE A 26 1.70 24.47 -8.87
N ASP A 27 2.52 23.46 -9.16
CA ASP A 27 3.96 23.57 -9.07
C ASP A 27 4.49 24.65 -10.03
N GLY A 28 5.51 25.39 -9.59
CA GLY A 28 6.03 26.57 -10.28
C GLY A 28 5.23 27.87 -10.05
N PHE A 29 4.11 27.84 -9.30
CA PHE A 29 3.35 29.04 -8.94
C PHE A 29 3.34 29.26 -7.42
N SER A 30 3.46 30.52 -7.00
CA SER A 30 3.36 30.89 -5.58
C SER A 30 1.92 30.97 -5.09
N GLU A 31 0.98 31.21 -6.00
CA GLU A 31 -0.42 31.47 -5.68
C GLU A 31 -1.20 30.19 -5.39
N ARG A 32 -2.09 30.29 -4.41
CA ARG A 32 -3.03 29.23 -4.05
C ARG A 32 -4.43 29.61 -4.49
N TYR A 33 -5.04 28.82 -5.36
CA TYR A 33 -6.39 29.09 -5.85
C TYR A 33 -7.40 28.38 -4.97
N GLY A 34 -8.27 29.13 -4.29
CA GLY A 34 -9.32 28.59 -3.44
C GLY A 34 -10.71 28.88 -3.98
N SER A 35 -11.70 28.09 -3.57
CA SER A 35 -13.13 28.45 -3.72
C SER A 35 -13.52 29.60 -2.77
N ARG A 36 -12.72 29.77 -1.71
CA ARG A 36 -12.70 30.89 -0.78
C ARG A 36 -11.25 31.30 -0.54
N LYS A 37 -11.02 32.42 0.16
CA LYS A 37 -9.67 32.79 0.57
C LYS A 37 -9.10 31.72 1.52
N VAL A 38 -7.88 31.30 1.26
CA VAL A 38 -7.14 30.30 2.03
C VAL A 38 -6.52 30.95 3.25
N THR A 39 -6.62 30.27 4.38
CA THR A 39 -6.01 30.67 5.65
C THR A 39 -4.79 29.79 5.95
N LYS A 40 -3.73 30.38 6.49
CA LYS A 40 -2.50 29.69 6.92
C LYS A 40 -2.23 29.91 8.40
N MET A 41 -1.30 29.11 8.95
CA MET A 41 -0.81 29.32 10.31
C MET A 41 0.06 30.58 10.34
N ALA A 42 -0.12 31.40 11.36
CA ALA A 42 0.59 32.67 11.49
C ALA A 42 2.02 32.46 12.05
N THR A 43 3.04 32.98 11.36
CA THR A 43 4.46 32.84 11.74
C THR A 43 5.06 34.13 12.28
N ILE A 44 6.12 34.01 13.10
CA ILE A 44 6.82 35.16 13.70
C ILE A 44 7.42 36.03 12.59
N GLY A 45 7.15 37.35 12.63
CA GLY A 45 7.60 38.30 11.61
C GLY A 45 6.52 38.74 10.62
N GLU A 46 5.40 38.01 10.53
CA GLU A 46 4.24 38.40 9.70
C GLU A 46 3.26 39.34 10.43
N PHE A 47 3.62 39.80 11.64
CA PHE A 47 2.75 40.58 12.52
C PHE A 47 3.21 42.04 12.70
N LYS A 48 2.24 42.95 12.84
CA LYS A 48 2.40 44.19 13.59
C LYS A 48 1.87 43.96 15.01
N ILE A 49 2.68 44.25 16.03
CA ILE A 49 2.27 44.10 17.44
C ILE A 49 1.23 45.19 17.77
N GLY A 50 0.02 44.82 18.23
CA GLY A 50 -0.98 45.79 18.72
C GLY A 50 -2.45 45.37 18.73
N ASP A 51 -2.90 44.52 17.80
CA ASP A 51 -4.34 44.45 17.45
C ASP A 51 -5.07 43.17 17.94
N GLY A 52 -4.74 42.65 19.13
CA GLY A 52 -5.47 41.50 19.72
C GLY A 52 -5.18 40.13 19.10
N THR A 53 -4.11 40.01 18.30
CA THR A 53 -3.73 38.79 17.59
C THR A 53 -3.04 37.77 18.52
N LYS A 54 -3.48 36.51 18.49
CA LYS A 54 -2.87 35.40 19.24
C LYS A 54 -1.83 34.68 18.36
N ILE A 55 -0.60 34.53 18.87
CA ILE A 55 0.42 33.65 18.28
C ILE A 55 -0.17 32.23 18.17
N GLY A 56 -0.07 31.60 16.99
CA GLY A 56 -0.71 30.31 16.69
C GLY A 56 -2.14 30.40 16.13
N GLY A 57 -2.67 31.61 15.89
CA GLY A 57 -3.95 31.83 15.18
C GLY A 57 -3.90 31.53 13.68
N SER A 58 -5.03 31.68 12.99
CA SER A 58 -5.12 31.64 11.52
C SER A 58 -5.03 33.06 10.94
N ILE A 59 -4.30 33.21 9.84
CA ILE A 59 -4.23 34.46 9.07
C ILE A 59 -4.58 34.17 7.61
N LEU A 60 -5.03 35.21 6.90
CA LEU A 60 -5.25 35.11 5.45
C LEU A 60 -3.90 34.96 4.75
N ASP A 61 -3.80 33.98 3.86
CA ASP A 61 -2.65 33.85 3.00
C ASP A 61 -2.66 34.96 1.93
N LYS A 62 -1.57 35.74 1.87
CA LYS A 62 -1.39 36.85 0.91
C LYS A 62 -1.39 36.36 -0.54
N ASP A 63 -0.95 35.13 -0.74
CA ASP A 63 -0.83 34.50 -2.06
C ASP A 63 -2.12 33.75 -2.45
N SER A 64 -3.15 33.79 -1.59
CA SER A 64 -4.44 33.18 -1.90
C SER A 64 -5.27 34.00 -2.89
N ARG A 65 -5.89 33.30 -3.84
CA ARG A 65 -6.86 33.83 -4.81
C ARG A 65 -8.15 33.02 -4.74
N ALA A 66 -9.26 33.67 -4.37
CA ALA A 66 -10.58 33.04 -4.33
C ALA A 66 -11.18 32.93 -5.76
N TYR A 67 -10.54 32.14 -6.61
CA TYR A 67 -10.85 32.06 -8.05
C TYR A 67 -11.59 30.78 -8.45
N ILE A 68 -11.58 29.71 -7.63
CA ILE A 68 -12.29 28.47 -7.98
C ILE A 68 -13.80 28.70 -7.99
N SER A 69 -14.44 28.32 -9.10
CA SER A 69 -15.89 28.33 -9.27
C SER A 69 -16.47 26.93 -9.13
N LEU A 70 -17.35 26.71 -8.15
CA LEU A 70 -17.99 25.41 -7.90
C LEU A 70 -18.99 24.99 -8.99
N SER A 71 -19.50 25.94 -9.78
CA SER A 71 -20.51 25.65 -10.81
C SER A 71 -19.93 24.96 -12.07
N GLY A 72 -18.62 25.01 -12.28
CA GLY A 72 -17.93 24.31 -13.38
C GLY A 72 -16.81 23.37 -12.94
N THR A 73 -16.51 23.35 -11.63
CA THR A 73 -15.60 22.39 -11.01
C THR A 73 -16.31 21.07 -10.80
N GLN A 74 -15.59 19.96 -10.99
CA GLN A 74 -16.12 18.63 -10.72
C GLN A 74 -16.41 18.50 -9.22
N ASN A 75 -17.66 18.17 -8.88
CA ASN A 75 -18.10 18.10 -7.49
C ASN A 75 -18.16 16.67 -6.95
N ASN A 76 -18.03 15.66 -7.81
CA ASN A 76 -18.05 14.24 -7.42
C ASN A 76 -16.69 13.61 -7.66
N ILE A 77 -16.14 12.98 -6.62
CA ILE A 77 -14.95 12.12 -6.69
C ILE A 77 -15.46 10.69 -6.48
N THR A 78 -15.26 9.81 -7.46
CA THR A 78 -15.68 8.41 -7.38
C THR A 78 -14.48 7.50 -7.55
N GLN A 79 -14.11 6.81 -6.49
CA GLN A 79 -13.11 5.77 -6.51
C GLN A 79 -13.79 4.41 -6.66
N LYS A 80 -13.30 3.59 -7.60
CA LYS A 80 -13.78 2.21 -7.81
C LYS A 80 -12.62 1.23 -7.81
N LEU A 81 -12.75 0.18 -7.00
CA LEU A 81 -11.86 -0.96 -7.01
C LEU A 81 -12.30 -1.97 -8.07
N ASP A 82 -11.33 -2.51 -8.79
CA ASP A 82 -11.52 -3.53 -9.81
C ASP A 82 -10.39 -4.56 -9.63
N GLN A 83 -10.53 -5.36 -8.57
CA GLN A 83 -9.44 -6.25 -8.17
C GLN A 83 -9.28 -7.41 -9.17
N GLU A 84 -10.35 -7.79 -9.85
CA GLU A 84 -10.40 -8.92 -10.80
C GLU A 84 -9.58 -8.65 -12.07
N SER A 85 -9.35 -7.38 -12.41
CA SER A 85 -8.56 -6.96 -13.57
C SER A 85 -7.12 -6.53 -13.22
N GLY A 86 -6.70 -6.74 -11.97
CA GLY A 86 -5.35 -6.39 -11.48
C GLY A 86 -5.19 -4.93 -11.04
N GLY A 87 -6.24 -4.10 -11.08
CA GLY A 87 -6.15 -2.73 -10.58
C GLY A 87 -7.42 -1.88 -10.70
N ALA A 88 -7.52 -0.84 -9.88
CA ALA A 88 -8.65 0.08 -9.80
C ALA A 88 -8.92 0.89 -11.09
N SER A 89 -10.20 1.20 -11.35
CA SER A 89 -10.66 1.78 -12.62
C SER A 89 -11.15 3.25 -12.60
N SER A 90 -11.20 3.98 -11.47
CA SER A 90 -11.37 5.46 -11.45
C SER A 90 -11.14 6.06 -10.06
N VAL A 91 -10.80 7.33 -9.80
CA VAL A 91 -10.82 8.60 -10.59
C VAL A 91 -9.55 8.82 -11.44
N SER A 92 -9.72 8.95 -12.75
CA SER A 92 -8.61 9.27 -13.67
C SER A 92 -8.25 10.77 -13.68
N SER A 93 -9.18 11.65 -13.31
CA SER A 93 -9.00 13.09 -13.42
C SER A 93 -9.98 13.92 -12.59
N PHE A 94 -9.56 15.11 -12.17
CA PHE A 94 -10.36 16.12 -11.49
C PHE A 94 -10.34 17.44 -12.24
N LYS A 95 -11.53 17.94 -12.64
CA LYS A 95 -11.65 19.24 -13.33
C LYS A 95 -11.85 20.38 -12.34
N VAL A 96 -11.00 21.41 -12.43
CA VAL A 96 -11.10 22.66 -11.67
C VAL A 96 -11.40 23.83 -12.61
N ARG A 97 -12.48 24.57 -12.34
CA ARG A 97 -12.78 25.83 -13.04
C ARG A 97 -12.31 27.01 -12.22
N LEU A 98 -11.47 27.85 -12.83
CA LEU A 98 -10.97 29.10 -12.26
C LEU A 98 -11.62 30.29 -12.96
N SER A 99 -12.02 31.30 -12.18
CA SER A 99 -12.58 32.55 -12.69
C SER A 99 -11.44 33.45 -13.14
N ASP A 100 -11.43 33.81 -14.42
CA ASP A 100 -10.36 34.63 -15.01
C ASP A 100 -10.72 36.12 -14.88
N LYS A 101 -10.22 36.74 -13.82
CA LYS A 101 -10.49 38.16 -13.54
C LYS A 101 -9.49 39.03 -14.29
N GLY A 102 -9.98 39.76 -15.30
CA GLY A 102 -9.17 40.70 -16.06
C GLY A 102 -8.09 40.06 -16.95
N GLY A 103 -8.23 38.77 -17.28
CA GLY A 103 -7.28 38.05 -18.12
C GLY A 103 -6.00 37.58 -17.40
N GLU A 104 -5.93 37.70 -16.06
CA GLU A 104 -4.77 37.30 -15.27
C GLU A 104 -4.38 35.83 -15.48
N LEU A 105 -5.37 34.93 -15.42
CA LEU A 105 -5.13 33.49 -15.56
C LEU A 105 -4.86 33.10 -17.00
N SER A 106 -5.53 33.76 -17.96
CA SER A 106 -5.23 33.57 -19.37
C SER A 106 -3.78 33.93 -19.68
N ASN A 107 -3.27 35.03 -19.14
CA ASN A 107 -1.87 35.43 -19.30
C ASN A 107 -0.91 34.43 -18.62
N LYS A 108 -1.20 34.03 -17.38
CA LYS A 108 -0.34 33.11 -16.61
C LYS A 108 -0.24 31.71 -17.20
N PHE A 109 -1.35 31.16 -17.68
CA PHE A 109 -1.41 29.77 -18.15
C PHE A 109 -1.24 29.63 -19.67
N SER A 110 -1.14 30.73 -20.40
CA SER A 110 -0.81 30.66 -21.83
C SER A 110 0.64 30.23 -22.03
N PRO A 111 0.91 29.25 -22.92
CA PRO A 111 2.25 28.80 -23.21
C PRO A 111 3.16 29.94 -23.68
N GLY A 112 4.39 29.97 -23.16
CA GLY A 112 5.44 30.91 -23.56
C GLY A 112 5.31 32.34 -23.02
N ILE A 113 4.32 32.64 -22.17
CA ILE A 113 4.20 33.99 -21.57
C ILE A 113 4.81 34.04 -20.16
N THR A 114 4.21 33.33 -19.20
CA THR A 114 4.72 33.27 -17.82
C THR A 114 5.45 31.96 -17.56
N VAL A 115 4.91 30.85 -18.10
CA VAL A 115 5.52 29.52 -18.03
C VAL A 115 5.73 28.99 -19.44
N PRO A 116 6.71 28.09 -19.66
CA PRO A 116 6.88 27.43 -20.96
C PRO A 116 5.59 26.76 -21.43
N ASP A 117 5.00 25.95 -20.56
CA ASP A 117 3.65 25.38 -20.70
C ASP A 117 3.10 25.08 -19.29
N ILE A 118 1.78 25.03 -19.16
CA ILE A 118 1.08 24.60 -17.95
C ILE A 118 0.81 23.08 -17.99
N LEU A 119 0.77 22.48 -19.18
CA LEU A 119 0.57 21.04 -19.35
C LEU A 119 1.78 20.27 -18.81
N GLY A 120 1.52 19.18 -18.09
CA GLY A 120 2.54 18.39 -17.43
C GLY A 120 3.00 18.95 -16.08
N ASN A 121 2.68 20.21 -15.74
CA ASN A 121 2.95 20.74 -14.41
C ASN A 121 2.15 19.96 -13.36
N GLU A 122 2.77 19.76 -12.21
CA GLU A 122 2.13 19.10 -11.10
C GLU A 122 1.11 20.00 -10.43
N ALA A 123 0.02 19.39 -9.98
CA ALA A 123 -1.02 20.09 -9.24
C ALA A 123 -1.57 19.22 -8.12
N THR A 124 -1.87 19.86 -7.00
CA THR A 124 -2.50 19.19 -5.85
C THR A 124 -3.81 19.88 -5.51
N VAL A 125 -4.86 19.07 -5.37
CA VAL A 125 -6.19 19.49 -4.94
C VAL A 125 -6.37 19.11 -3.49
N TYR A 126 -6.68 20.09 -2.66
CA TYR A 126 -6.99 19.91 -1.25
C TYR A 126 -8.44 20.26 -0.95
N TRP A 127 -8.93 19.69 0.13
CA TRP A 127 -10.14 20.11 0.82
C TRP A 127 -9.80 20.62 2.21
N GLN A 128 -10.40 21.73 2.58
CA GLN A 128 -10.18 22.38 3.86
C GLN A 128 -11.53 22.80 4.44
N SER A 129 -11.79 22.49 5.71
CA SER A 129 -12.94 23.07 6.40
C SER A 129 -12.73 24.57 6.64
N VAL A 130 -13.79 25.37 6.53
CA VAL A 130 -13.71 26.82 6.75
C VAL A 130 -13.22 27.12 8.18
N GLY A 131 -12.15 27.91 8.30
CA GLY A 131 -11.51 28.26 9.58
C GLY A 131 -10.29 27.41 9.94
N ALA A 132 -10.08 26.30 9.24
CA ALA A 132 -8.88 25.48 9.33
C ALA A 132 -7.65 26.17 8.68
N LYS A 133 -6.44 25.63 8.86
CA LYS A 133 -5.19 26.24 8.34
C LYS A 133 -4.56 25.36 7.26
N HIS A 134 -4.18 25.95 6.15
CA HIS A 134 -3.50 25.27 5.05
C HIS A 134 -1.98 25.46 5.18
N PRO A 135 -1.15 24.43 4.93
CA PRO A 135 -1.53 23.05 4.56
C PRO A 135 -1.90 22.14 5.74
N VAL A 136 -1.62 22.55 6.98
CA VAL A 136 -1.63 21.67 8.18
C VAL A 136 -2.94 20.92 8.45
N ASP A 137 -4.09 21.57 8.23
CA ASP A 137 -5.43 21.05 8.51
C ASP A 137 -6.20 20.75 7.20
N SER A 138 -5.51 20.71 6.05
CA SER A 138 -6.12 20.45 4.75
C SER A 138 -5.95 18.98 4.36
N ALA A 139 -7.04 18.36 3.94
CA ALA A 139 -7.03 17.01 3.41
C ALA A 139 -6.60 17.03 1.95
N LYS A 140 -5.54 16.30 1.60
CA LYS A 140 -5.12 16.08 0.22
C LYS A 140 -6.15 15.15 -0.46
N LEU A 141 -6.88 15.67 -1.44
CA LEU A 141 -7.87 14.88 -2.18
C LEU A 141 -7.25 14.20 -3.42
N PHE A 142 -6.34 14.91 -4.09
CA PHE A 142 -5.82 14.50 -5.38
C PHE A 142 -4.45 15.12 -5.61
N VAL A 143 -3.46 14.32 -6.01
CA VAL A 143 -2.15 14.79 -6.52
C VAL A 143 -2.07 14.32 -7.96
N GLY A 144 -1.60 15.16 -8.87
CA GLY A 144 -1.60 14.79 -10.28
C GLY A 144 -0.81 15.74 -11.16
N VAL A 145 -1.01 15.59 -12.46
CA VAL A 145 -0.44 16.45 -13.49
C VAL A 145 -1.54 17.12 -14.29
N ILE A 146 -1.33 18.35 -14.72
CA ILE A 146 -2.29 19.07 -15.57
C ILE A 146 -2.25 18.46 -16.96
N SER A 147 -3.31 17.76 -17.35
CA SER A 147 -3.42 17.07 -18.65
C SER A 147 -4.14 17.90 -19.70
N SER A 148 -4.98 18.84 -19.27
CA SER A 148 -5.60 19.80 -20.18
C SER A 148 -5.85 21.15 -19.53
N CYS A 149 -5.74 22.19 -20.35
CA CYS A 149 -6.08 23.56 -20.03
C CYS A 149 -6.97 24.11 -21.15
N SER A 150 -8.10 24.71 -20.79
CA SER A 150 -9.01 25.33 -21.78
C SER A 150 -9.50 26.69 -21.29
N PHE A 151 -9.52 27.65 -22.22
CA PHE A 151 -9.88 29.03 -21.96
C PHE A 151 -11.29 29.30 -22.48
N GLY A 152 -12.14 29.87 -21.62
CA GLY A 152 -13.47 30.33 -21.99
C GLY A 152 -13.68 31.79 -21.64
N GLN A 153 -14.88 32.32 -21.92
CA GLN A 153 -15.20 33.71 -21.61
C GLN A 153 -15.23 33.94 -20.09
N GLY A 154 -14.16 34.52 -19.55
CA GLY A 154 -14.02 34.84 -18.12
C GLY A 154 -13.67 33.65 -17.22
N TYR A 155 -13.20 32.53 -17.78
CA TYR A 155 -12.76 31.38 -16.99
C TYR A 155 -11.65 30.57 -17.67
N VAL A 156 -10.90 29.82 -16.85
CA VAL A 156 -9.97 28.77 -17.29
C VAL A 156 -10.38 27.46 -16.63
N ASP A 157 -10.47 26.40 -17.41
CA ASP A 157 -10.70 25.04 -16.94
C ASP A 157 -9.38 24.26 -16.99
N LEU A 158 -8.95 23.77 -15.84
CA LEU A 158 -7.80 22.86 -15.70
C LEU A 158 -8.30 21.46 -15.40
N ARG A 159 -7.70 20.46 -16.03
CA ARG A 159 -7.91 19.04 -15.72
C ARG A 159 -6.64 18.50 -15.09
N VAL A 160 -6.75 18.03 -13.85
CA VAL A 160 -5.65 17.40 -13.11
C VAL A 160 -5.87 15.89 -13.17
N ASP A 161 -4.95 15.16 -13.79
CA ASP A 161 -5.03 13.71 -13.96
C ASP A 161 -4.23 12.96 -12.88
N HIS A 162 -4.74 11.80 -12.43
CA HIS A 162 -4.12 11.00 -11.38
C HIS A 162 -2.75 10.47 -11.87
N PRO A 163 -1.75 10.22 -10.99
CA PRO A 163 -0.42 9.78 -11.43
C PRO A 163 -0.45 8.40 -12.11
N GLU A 164 -1.51 7.63 -11.92
CA GLU A 164 -1.83 6.42 -12.72
C GLU A 164 -1.79 6.66 -14.24
N GLN A 165 -2.09 7.87 -14.72
CA GLN A 165 -1.98 8.20 -16.15
C GLN A 165 -0.52 8.20 -16.62
N ILE A 166 0.44 8.55 -15.75
CA ILE A 166 1.87 8.55 -16.08
C ILE A 166 2.36 7.11 -16.31
N LYS A 167 1.77 6.10 -15.66
CA LYS A 167 2.06 4.69 -15.93
C LYS A 167 1.59 4.20 -17.31
N ARG A 168 0.80 4.97 -18.07
CA ARG A 168 0.30 4.54 -19.40
C ARG A 168 1.30 4.70 -20.54
N GLN A 169 2.58 4.93 -20.22
CA GLN A 169 3.64 5.01 -21.20
C GLN A 169 4.12 3.62 -21.63
N TYR A 170 4.70 3.58 -22.83
CA TYR A 170 5.39 2.41 -23.36
C TYR A 170 6.86 2.45 -22.92
N LEU A 171 7.36 1.31 -22.44
CA LEU A 171 8.74 1.11 -22.01
C LEU A 171 9.41 0.08 -22.92
N LEU A 172 10.73 0.15 -23.02
CA LEU A 172 11.54 -0.80 -23.80
C LEU A 172 11.03 -0.96 -25.26
N PRO A 173 10.92 0.13 -26.04
CA PRO A 173 10.51 0.02 -27.43
C PRO A 173 11.45 -0.92 -28.19
N PRO A 174 10.93 -1.84 -29.02
CA PRO A 174 11.77 -2.78 -29.75
C PRO A 174 12.74 -2.02 -30.64
N GLN A 175 14.00 -2.44 -30.60
CA GLN A 175 15.05 -1.91 -31.48
C GLN A 175 15.45 -3.03 -32.43
N SER A 176 15.63 -2.69 -33.71
CA SER A 176 16.19 -3.63 -34.68
C SER A 176 17.32 -2.99 -35.48
N SER A 177 18.21 -3.84 -35.97
CA SER A 177 19.38 -3.51 -36.79
C SER A 177 19.78 -4.75 -37.58
N GLU A 178 20.95 -4.73 -38.22
CA GLU A 178 21.48 -5.81 -39.04
C GLU A 178 22.91 -6.16 -38.60
N LEU A 179 23.35 -7.40 -38.86
CA LEU A 179 24.76 -7.80 -38.70
C LEU A 179 25.61 -7.13 -39.77
N ILE A 180 26.76 -6.56 -39.38
CA ILE A 180 27.71 -5.93 -40.32
C ILE A 180 28.65 -6.95 -40.98
N ALA A 181 28.74 -8.16 -40.45
CA ALA A 181 29.55 -9.23 -41.02
C ALA A 181 29.04 -10.61 -40.61
N ASP A 182 29.35 -11.62 -41.42
CA ASP A 182 29.13 -13.03 -41.07
C ASP A 182 29.75 -13.36 -39.70
N ILE A 183 29.02 -14.13 -38.88
CA ILE A 183 29.54 -14.68 -37.63
C ILE A 183 29.40 -16.19 -37.62
N ASP A 184 30.41 -16.90 -37.12
CA ASP A 184 30.36 -18.35 -36.89
C ASP A 184 30.11 -18.67 -35.41
N SER A 185 29.77 -19.92 -35.07
CA SER A 185 29.42 -20.35 -33.70
C SER A 185 30.50 -20.09 -32.62
N SER A 186 31.73 -19.73 -33.00
CA SER A 186 32.83 -19.40 -32.09
C SER A 186 33.10 -17.91 -31.94
N THR A 187 32.46 -17.06 -32.76
CA THR A 187 32.68 -15.62 -32.81
C THR A 187 32.14 -14.94 -31.53
N THR A 188 33.00 -14.19 -30.83
CA THR A 188 32.63 -13.45 -29.60
C THR A 188 32.67 -11.93 -29.76
N ASN A 189 33.29 -11.42 -30.83
CA ASN A 189 33.24 -10.00 -31.18
C ASN A 189 32.19 -9.84 -32.28
N ILE A 190 31.02 -9.34 -31.91
CA ILE A 190 29.87 -9.21 -32.80
C ILE A 190 29.61 -7.72 -32.99
N ASN A 191 29.65 -7.27 -34.24
CA ASN A 191 29.39 -5.89 -34.61
C ASN A 191 27.97 -5.79 -35.21
N VAL A 192 27.17 -4.91 -34.64
CA VAL A 192 25.79 -4.64 -35.07
C VAL A 192 25.74 -3.25 -35.69
N GLY A 193 24.86 -3.05 -36.68
CA GLY A 193 24.60 -1.73 -37.26
C GLY A 193 24.07 -0.72 -36.22
N GLU A 194 23.66 0.46 -36.66
CA GLU A 194 23.17 1.51 -35.75
C GLU A 194 21.97 1.03 -34.88
N MET A 195 22.23 0.74 -33.61
CA MET A 195 21.25 0.24 -32.65
C MET A 195 21.37 0.97 -31.31
N VAL A 196 20.31 1.67 -30.88
CA VAL A 196 20.29 2.43 -29.62
C VAL A 196 19.41 1.71 -28.60
N MET A 197 20.02 0.78 -27.87
CA MET A 197 19.34 0.00 -26.84
C MET A 197 19.16 0.77 -25.53
N THR A 198 17.98 0.66 -24.91
CA THR A 198 17.72 1.25 -23.58
C THR A 198 18.71 0.71 -22.55
N GLY A 199 19.43 1.60 -21.84
CA GLY A 199 20.46 1.24 -20.86
C GLY A 199 21.81 0.80 -21.46
N SER A 200 21.96 0.83 -22.79
CA SER A 200 23.13 0.30 -23.48
C SER A 200 24.25 1.30 -23.72
N SER A 201 24.00 2.61 -23.50
CA SER A 201 25.04 3.63 -23.65
C SER A 201 26.13 3.45 -22.60
N VAL A 202 27.31 3.03 -23.04
CA VAL A 202 28.52 3.12 -22.24
C VAL A 202 28.91 4.59 -22.20
N THR A 203 28.70 5.26 -21.06
CA THR A 203 29.26 6.61 -20.90
C THR A 203 30.76 6.44 -20.74
N VAL A 204 31.54 6.73 -21.79
CA VAL A 204 32.96 6.95 -21.65
C VAL A 204 33.10 8.19 -20.76
N ASN A 205 33.67 8.03 -19.57
CA ASN A 205 33.83 9.13 -18.63
C ASN A 205 34.58 10.26 -19.36
N PRO A 206 34.06 11.51 -19.41
CA PRO A 206 34.79 12.59 -20.06
C PRO A 206 36.16 12.71 -19.40
N GLU A 207 37.21 12.77 -20.21
CA GLU A 207 38.62 12.83 -19.79
C GLU A 207 38.76 13.69 -18.52
N ILE A 208 39.21 13.07 -17.42
CA ILE A 208 39.56 13.82 -16.22
C ILE A 208 40.77 14.68 -16.62
N PRO A 209 40.67 16.03 -16.61
CA PRO A 209 41.79 16.87 -16.98
C PRO A 209 42.93 16.64 -15.97
N GLY A 210 44.02 16.02 -16.43
CA GLY A 210 45.21 15.73 -15.61
C GLY A 210 45.40 14.27 -15.18
N ALA A 211 44.61 13.31 -15.68
CA ALA A 211 44.90 11.89 -15.47
C ALA A 211 46.17 11.46 -16.26
N PRO A 212 47.02 10.58 -15.70
CA PRO A 212 48.21 10.08 -16.41
C PRO A 212 47.81 9.31 -17.68
N PRO A 213 48.62 9.33 -18.74
CA PRO A 213 48.30 8.76 -20.07
C PRO A 213 48.08 7.23 -20.11
N GLU A 214 48.18 6.54 -18.97
CA GLU A 214 47.86 5.11 -18.82
C GLU A 214 46.47 4.84 -18.24
N TYR A 215 45.72 5.88 -17.82
CA TYR A 215 44.33 5.70 -17.35
C TYR A 215 43.36 5.79 -18.52
N VAL A 216 43.19 4.68 -19.23
CA VAL A 216 42.01 4.47 -20.08
C VAL A 216 40.89 4.03 -19.13
N PRO A 217 39.83 4.83 -18.91
CA PRO A 217 38.67 4.35 -18.18
C PRO A 217 38.10 3.19 -19.00
N GLY A 218 38.19 1.96 -18.47
CA GLY A 218 37.48 0.84 -19.06
C GLY A 218 35.98 1.12 -19.11
N PRO A 219 35.22 0.50 -20.03
CA PRO A 219 33.78 0.66 -20.11
C PRO A 219 33.16 0.40 -18.72
N VAL A 220 32.38 1.35 -18.21
CA VAL A 220 31.69 1.20 -16.93
C VAL A 220 30.66 0.09 -17.11
N GLU A 221 30.72 -0.93 -16.24
CA GLU A 221 29.74 -2.01 -16.25
C GLU A 221 28.35 -1.47 -15.93
N ASN A 222 27.44 -1.54 -16.90
CA ASN A 222 26.02 -1.26 -16.68
C ASN A 222 25.35 -2.47 -16.02
N ASN A 223 25.64 -2.70 -14.73
CA ASN A 223 24.99 -3.76 -13.96
C ASN A 223 23.74 -3.18 -13.28
N TYR A 224 22.66 -3.01 -14.06
CA TYR A 224 21.37 -2.58 -13.52
C TYR A 224 20.74 -3.72 -12.72
N ASP A 225 20.28 -3.42 -11.52
CA ASP A 225 19.70 -4.41 -10.61
C ASP A 225 18.44 -5.05 -11.22
N GLY A 226 18.55 -6.34 -11.56
CA GLY A 226 17.46 -7.13 -12.15
C GLY A 226 17.30 -7.05 -13.67
N LEU A 227 18.05 -6.21 -14.40
CA LEU A 227 17.95 -6.11 -15.87
C LEU A 227 19.15 -6.74 -16.56
N LYS A 228 18.89 -7.65 -17.50
CA LYS A 228 19.90 -8.22 -18.41
C LYS A 228 19.53 -7.91 -19.85
N MET A 229 20.53 -7.54 -20.64
CA MET A 229 20.38 -7.16 -22.05
C MET A 229 20.85 -8.28 -22.98
N TYR A 230 20.09 -8.47 -24.05
CA TYR A 230 20.35 -9.46 -25.08
C TYR A 230 20.02 -8.86 -26.44
N VAL A 231 20.56 -9.49 -27.47
CA VAL A 231 20.07 -9.38 -28.84
C VAL A 231 19.59 -10.75 -29.30
N ARG A 232 18.62 -10.75 -30.20
CA ARG A 232 18.11 -11.96 -30.85
C ARG A 232 18.40 -11.87 -32.34
N ILE A 233 18.99 -12.94 -32.87
CA ILE A 233 19.25 -13.15 -34.30
C ILE A 233 18.60 -14.48 -34.65
N GLU A 234 17.54 -14.44 -35.46
CA GLU A 234 16.68 -15.61 -35.76
C GLU A 234 16.20 -16.34 -34.48
N ASP A 235 16.66 -17.57 -34.25
CA ASP A 235 16.34 -18.40 -33.07
C ASP A 235 17.46 -18.38 -32.01
N GLU A 236 18.50 -17.57 -32.18
CA GLU A 236 19.59 -17.43 -31.22
C GLU A 236 19.45 -16.18 -30.35
N ILE A 237 19.69 -16.34 -29.05
CA ILE A 237 19.73 -15.24 -28.08
C ILE A 237 21.17 -15.09 -27.57
N ILE A 238 21.69 -13.87 -27.68
CA ILE A 238 23.06 -13.51 -27.33
C ILE A 238 23.01 -12.44 -26.25
N ARG A 239 23.63 -12.70 -25.10
CA ARG A 239 23.72 -11.73 -24.01
C ARG A 239 24.86 -10.76 -24.28
N HIS A 240 24.68 -9.50 -23.93
CA HIS A 240 25.74 -8.49 -23.95
C HIS A 240 25.62 -7.56 -22.74
N ARG A 241 26.66 -6.78 -22.45
CA ARG A 241 26.68 -5.80 -21.34
C ARG A 241 26.43 -4.36 -21.76
N GLY A 242 26.41 -4.12 -23.06
CA GLY A 242 26.23 -2.81 -23.68
C GLY A 242 26.59 -2.88 -25.16
N ILE A 243 26.37 -1.79 -25.87
CA ILE A 243 26.76 -1.61 -27.27
C ILE A 243 27.73 -0.43 -27.29
N MET A 244 28.93 -0.65 -27.82
CA MET A 244 29.94 0.39 -27.94
C MET A 244 29.56 1.37 -29.06
N GLU A 245 30.16 2.57 -29.08
CA GLU A 245 29.87 3.58 -30.11
C GLU A 245 30.15 3.10 -31.55
N ASN A 246 31.05 2.11 -31.70
CA ASN A 246 31.39 1.48 -32.96
C ASN A 246 30.48 0.30 -33.34
N GLY A 247 29.40 0.03 -32.60
CA GLY A 247 28.46 -1.06 -32.85
C GLY A 247 28.84 -2.41 -32.26
N ASP A 248 29.99 -2.55 -31.58
CA ASP A 248 30.38 -3.84 -31.00
C ASP A 248 29.57 -4.17 -29.73
N LEU A 249 29.12 -5.41 -29.64
CA LEU A 249 28.52 -5.97 -28.43
C LEU A 249 29.60 -6.22 -27.37
N LEU A 250 29.51 -5.50 -26.24
CA LEU A 250 30.45 -5.67 -25.14
C LEU A 250 30.19 -6.99 -24.40
N ASN A 251 31.20 -7.86 -24.34
CA ASN A 251 31.17 -9.18 -23.68
C ASN A 251 30.00 -10.05 -24.18
N ALA A 252 29.92 -10.28 -25.49
CA ALA A 252 28.90 -11.12 -26.07
C ALA A 252 29.02 -12.58 -25.60
N GLU A 253 27.99 -13.10 -24.93
CA GLU A 253 27.85 -14.49 -24.54
C GLU A 253 26.74 -15.12 -25.40
N ARG A 254 27.10 -16.05 -26.30
CA ARG A 254 26.18 -16.71 -27.24
C ARG A 254 25.42 -17.89 -26.63
N ALA A 255 24.48 -18.46 -27.39
CA ALA A 255 23.70 -19.64 -27.00
C ALA A 255 23.00 -19.52 -25.62
N GLN A 256 22.42 -18.35 -25.34
CA GLN A 256 21.79 -18.08 -24.06
C GLN A 256 20.34 -18.57 -24.02
N LEU A 257 19.81 -18.76 -22.81
CA LEU A 257 18.41 -19.15 -22.57
C LEU A 257 17.97 -20.44 -23.29
N GLY A 258 18.92 -21.36 -23.52
CA GLY A 258 18.64 -22.65 -24.17
C GLY A 258 18.63 -22.61 -25.70
N THR A 259 19.07 -21.50 -26.30
CA THR A 259 19.32 -21.40 -27.75
C THR A 259 20.64 -22.08 -28.13
N LEU A 260 20.91 -22.22 -29.44
CA LEU A 260 22.13 -22.81 -29.98
C LEU A 260 22.92 -21.75 -30.74
N ALA A 261 24.24 -21.73 -30.56
CA ALA A 261 25.12 -20.89 -31.36
C ALA A 261 25.27 -21.47 -32.78
N VAL A 262 24.85 -20.72 -33.79
CA VAL A 262 24.92 -21.11 -35.21
C VAL A 262 25.65 -20.05 -36.03
N SER A 263 25.90 -20.33 -37.31
CA SER A 263 26.39 -19.28 -38.21
C SER A 263 25.24 -18.38 -38.64
N HIS A 264 25.47 -17.07 -38.70
CA HIS A 264 24.55 -16.08 -39.24
C HIS A 264 25.27 -15.28 -40.32
N ASP A 265 24.57 -15.05 -41.43
CA ASP A 265 25.09 -14.27 -42.55
C ASP A 265 25.04 -12.76 -42.22
N GLU A 266 25.91 -11.98 -42.86
CA GLU A 266 25.81 -10.51 -42.97
C GLU A 266 24.36 -10.11 -43.35
N ASP A 267 23.93 -8.95 -42.90
CA ASP A 267 22.57 -8.42 -43.08
C ASP A 267 21.44 -9.18 -42.34
N SER A 268 21.75 -10.24 -41.57
CA SER A 268 20.76 -10.90 -40.71
C SER A 268 20.14 -9.92 -39.70
N GLU A 269 18.81 -9.94 -39.57
CA GLU A 269 18.08 -9.05 -38.65
C GLU A 269 18.44 -9.35 -37.18
N ILE A 270 18.74 -8.28 -36.45
CA ILE A 270 19.02 -8.29 -35.03
C ILE A 270 17.94 -7.51 -34.32
N THR A 271 17.31 -8.11 -33.32
CA THR A 271 16.28 -7.46 -32.50
C THR A 271 16.69 -7.36 -31.03
N SER A 272 16.19 -6.35 -30.34
CA SER A 272 16.36 -6.16 -28.90
C SER A 272 15.67 -7.26 -28.10
N PHE A 273 16.33 -7.79 -27.07
CA PHE A 273 15.72 -8.73 -26.14
C PHE A 273 16.14 -8.38 -24.71
N TYR A 274 15.18 -8.32 -23.78
CA TYR A 274 15.45 -8.01 -22.39
C TYR A 274 15.00 -9.15 -21.48
N ARG A 275 15.75 -9.35 -20.39
CA ARG A 275 15.34 -10.20 -19.29
C ARG A 275 15.27 -9.38 -18.01
N LEU A 276 14.13 -9.41 -17.34
CA LEU A 276 13.84 -8.61 -16.16
C LEU A 276 13.50 -9.53 -14.98
N GLU A 277 14.30 -9.47 -13.92
CA GLU A 277 14.24 -10.36 -12.76
C GLU A 277 14.05 -9.57 -11.46
N GLY A 278 13.33 -10.15 -10.50
CA GLY A 278 13.18 -9.61 -9.14
C GLY A 278 11.85 -9.95 -8.48
N GLY A 279 11.75 -9.62 -7.19
CA GLY A 279 10.53 -9.83 -6.40
C GLY A 279 9.39 -8.90 -6.83
N ALA A 280 8.14 -9.34 -6.67
CA ALA A 280 6.95 -8.64 -7.15
C ALA A 280 6.88 -7.14 -6.78
N ILE A 281 6.98 -6.82 -5.48
CA ILE A 281 6.84 -5.43 -5.00
C ILE A 281 8.04 -4.58 -5.37
N ASP A 282 9.24 -5.13 -5.22
CA ASP A 282 10.48 -4.45 -5.59
C ASP A 282 10.50 -4.09 -7.08
N LEU A 283 10.15 -5.05 -7.94
CA LEU A 283 10.09 -4.84 -9.38
C LEU A 283 9.01 -3.81 -9.77
N ALA A 284 7.84 -3.86 -9.15
CA ALA A 284 6.79 -2.87 -9.37
C ALA A 284 7.28 -1.46 -8.99
N LEU A 285 7.90 -1.28 -7.83
CA LEU A 285 8.43 0.01 -7.38
C LEU A 285 9.56 0.52 -8.28
N LYS A 286 10.47 -0.37 -8.72
CA LYS A 286 11.54 -0.03 -9.67
C LYS A 286 10.96 0.49 -10.99
N LEU A 287 9.98 -0.19 -11.57
CA LEU A 287 9.33 0.23 -12.81
C LEU A 287 8.53 1.53 -12.66
N ILE A 288 7.93 1.78 -11.50
CA ILE A 288 7.15 2.99 -11.24
C ILE A 288 8.05 4.22 -11.01
N LEU A 289 9.09 4.07 -10.19
CA LEU A 289 9.89 5.20 -9.67
C LEU A 289 11.17 5.46 -10.47
N SER A 290 11.63 4.50 -11.28
CA SER A 290 12.82 4.72 -12.12
C SER A 290 12.51 5.66 -13.28
N ASP A 291 13.53 6.42 -13.70
CA ASP A 291 13.48 7.31 -14.85
C ASP A 291 14.74 7.11 -15.73
N LYS A 292 14.66 7.56 -16.99
CA LYS A 292 15.74 7.35 -17.98
C LYS A 292 17.08 7.98 -17.61
N ASP A 293 17.07 9.05 -16.82
CA ASP A 293 18.26 9.84 -16.48
C ASP A 293 18.75 9.56 -15.05
N ASN A 294 18.02 8.69 -14.33
CA ASN A 294 18.24 8.31 -12.95
C ASN A 294 18.43 9.51 -11.99
N LYS A 295 17.62 10.56 -12.21
CA LYS A 295 17.76 11.89 -11.59
C LYS A 295 17.19 11.95 -10.17
N SER A 296 17.62 12.98 -9.43
CA SER A 296 16.96 13.38 -8.19
C SER A 296 15.57 13.95 -8.49
N PHE A 297 14.58 13.58 -7.69
CA PHE A 297 13.17 13.96 -7.91
C PHE A 297 12.78 15.27 -7.21
N ALA A 298 13.52 15.68 -6.18
CA ALA A 298 13.27 16.88 -5.41
C ALA A 298 14.58 17.51 -4.91
N SER A 299 14.54 18.82 -4.67
CA SER A 299 15.63 19.54 -4.04
C SER A 299 15.08 20.59 -3.07
N LEU A 300 15.63 20.64 -1.86
CA LEU A 300 15.20 21.55 -0.80
C LEU A 300 16.40 22.11 -0.05
N THR A 301 16.27 23.34 0.45
CA THR A 301 17.28 23.95 1.31
C THR A 301 16.95 23.62 2.77
N PRO A 302 17.84 22.92 3.50
CA PRO A 302 17.67 22.71 4.94
C PRO A 302 17.67 24.04 5.70
N ILE A 303 17.14 24.05 6.92
CA ILE A 303 17.29 25.22 7.81
C ILE A 303 18.51 25.09 8.72
N ALA A 304 18.79 23.88 9.18
CA ALA A 304 19.91 23.59 10.07
C ALA A 304 20.27 22.10 10.02
N THR A 305 21.38 21.72 10.63
CA THR A 305 21.57 20.36 11.13
C THR A 305 21.03 20.31 12.54
N VAL A 306 20.53 19.17 12.99
CA VAL A 306 19.99 19.05 14.35
C VAL A 306 21.12 19.22 15.39
N TYR A 307 21.34 20.46 15.81
CA TYR A 307 22.12 20.85 16.98
C TYR A 307 21.17 21.64 17.89
N MET A 308 20.22 20.93 18.51
CA MET A 308 19.16 21.55 19.30
C MET A 308 19.50 21.52 20.79
N ALA A 309 19.96 22.65 21.33
CA ALA A 309 20.05 22.94 22.77
C ALA A 309 20.83 21.89 23.61
N PRO A 310 21.08 22.11 24.92
CA PRO A 310 21.81 21.13 25.72
C PRO A 310 20.92 19.91 25.99
N GLY A 311 21.22 18.74 25.40
CA GLY A 311 20.65 17.45 25.81
C GLY A 311 20.34 16.43 24.72
N LEU A 312 20.18 16.83 23.45
CA LEU A 312 19.91 15.89 22.34
C LEU A 312 20.82 16.19 21.14
N SER A 313 21.88 15.40 20.96
CA SER A 313 22.78 15.47 19.80
C SER A 313 22.47 14.32 18.86
N LEU A 314 21.71 14.57 17.79
CA LEU A 314 21.52 13.59 16.71
C LEU A 314 22.61 13.83 15.65
N ARG A 315 23.57 12.91 15.58
CA ARG A 315 24.63 12.96 14.55
C ARG A 315 24.02 12.70 13.17
N ASN A 316 24.58 13.37 12.15
CA ASN A 316 24.19 13.21 10.75
C ASN A 316 22.69 13.44 10.50
N SER A 317 22.10 14.46 11.13
CA SER A 317 20.69 14.81 10.92
C SER A 317 20.52 16.19 10.29
N ILE A 318 19.63 16.28 9.30
CA ILE A 318 19.35 17.48 8.50
C ILE A 318 17.91 17.92 8.81
N LEU A 319 17.73 19.16 9.25
CA LEU A 319 16.45 19.75 9.68
C LEU A 319 15.85 20.63 8.57
N PHE A 320 14.55 20.52 8.37
CA PHE A 320 13.73 21.29 7.43
C PHE A 320 12.62 22.04 8.17
N ASP A 321 12.22 23.21 7.66
CA ASP A 321 11.07 24.02 8.17
C ASP A 321 9.70 23.38 7.86
N GLU A 322 9.71 22.17 7.30
CA GLU A 322 8.50 21.41 7.01
C GLU A 322 8.08 20.61 8.23
N LYS A 323 6.80 20.67 8.60
CA LYS A 323 6.26 19.91 9.74
C LYS A 323 6.48 18.40 9.57
N ASP A 324 6.33 17.91 8.34
CA ASP A 324 6.53 16.50 8.00
C ASP A 324 7.14 16.38 6.59
N ILE A 325 8.47 16.35 6.55
CA ILE A 325 9.25 16.20 5.32
C ILE A 325 9.04 14.83 4.67
N GLN A 326 8.77 13.81 5.49
CA GLN A 326 8.54 12.45 5.04
C GLN A 326 7.27 12.39 4.20
N GLU A 327 6.15 12.89 4.72
CA GLU A 327 4.88 12.93 4.00
C GLU A 327 4.90 13.91 2.82
N LYS A 328 5.57 15.06 2.96
CA LYS A 328 5.69 16.07 1.88
C LYS A 328 6.37 15.51 0.63
N LEU A 329 7.54 14.89 0.81
CA LEU A 329 8.34 14.38 -0.30
C LEU A 329 8.12 12.89 -0.60
N GLY A 330 7.34 12.19 0.23
CA GLY A 330 7.13 10.74 0.11
C GLY A 330 8.41 9.94 0.38
N LEU A 331 9.27 10.43 1.29
CA LEU A 331 10.55 9.79 1.60
C LEU A 331 10.35 8.51 2.40
N VAL A 332 11.18 7.51 2.15
CA VAL A 332 11.26 6.27 2.94
C VAL A 332 12.69 6.00 3.41
N ILE A 333 12.84 5.11 4.39
CA ILE A 333 14.17 4.65 4.83
C ILE A 333 14.85 3.94 3.66
N GLY A 334 16.12 4.26 3.42
CA GLY A 334 16.92 3.78 2.30
C GLY A 334 17.03 4.75 1.13
N ASP A 335 16.17 5.78 1.05
CA ASP A 335 16.29 6.83 0.03
C ASP A 335 17.62 7.57 0.15
N ILE A 336 18.10 8.12 -0.96
CA ILE A 336 19.41 8.76 -1.06
C ILE A 336 19.24 10.28 -0.97
N VAL A 337 19.95 10.90 -0.04
CA VAL A 337 20.20 12.34 -0.04
C VAL A 337 21.54 12.63 -0.72
N GLN A 338 21.56 13.56 -1.66
CA GLN A 338 22.78 14.10 -2.23
C GLN A 338 23.06 15.46 -1.60
N LEU A 339 24.22 15.54 -0.96
CA LEU A 339 24.71 16.72 -0.26
C LEU A 339 25.71 17.41 -1.19
N SER A 340 25.48 18.68 -1.48
CA SER A 340 26.37 19.49 -2.32
C SER A 340 27.01 20.60 -1.50
N GLY A 341 28.28 20.90 -1.78
CA GLY A 341 28.99 22.07 -1.24
C GLY A 341 29.99 21.79 -0.10
N ILE A 342 31.12 22.49 -0.16
CA ILE A 342 32.26 22.36 0.75
C ILE A 342 31.93 22.71 2.23
N SER A 343 30.88 23.50 2.46
CA SER A 343 30.45 23.87 3.80
C SER A 343 29.90 22.66 4.56
N MET A 344 29.12 21.79 3.89
CA MET A 344 28.44 20.65 4.52
C MET A 344 29.37 19.46 4.80
N ILE A 345 30.37 19.26 3.93
CA ILE A 345 31.15 18.00 3.83
C ILE A 345 32.61 18.18 4.29
N GLY A 346 33.11 19.42 4.41
CA GLY A 346 34.50 19.74 4.74
C GLY A 346 35.46 19.70 3.53
N PRO A 347 36.67 20.28 3.66
CA PRO A 347 37.64 20.32 2.57
C PRO A 347 38.34 18.96 2.38
N GLY A 348 38.22 18.35 1.20
CA GLY A 348 38.96 17.14 0.83
C GLY A 348 38.30 16.31 -0.28
N SER A 349 38.94 16.30 -1.46
CA SER A 349 38.62 15.61 -2.73
C SER A 349 37.62 16.29 -3.68
N GLY A 350 38.04 16.40 -4.95
CA GLY A 350 37.54 17.31 -5.99
C GLY A 350 36.18 17.02 -6.62
N THR A 351 35.24 16.42 -5.89
CA THR A 351 33.83 16.33 -6.33
C THR A 351 32.92 16.84 -5.22
N ASN A 352 32.31 18.01 -5.43
CA ASN A 352 31.52 18.75 -4.45
C ASN A 352 30.16 18.11 -4.07
N THR A 353 29.93 16.84 -4.43
CA THR A 353 28.67 16.11 -4.15
C THR A 353 28.97 14.80 -3.45
N ARG A 354 28.29 14.53 -2.33
CA ARG A 354 28.34 13.27 -1.57
C ARG A 354 26.94 12.68 -1.44
N LYS A 355 26.84 11.37 -1.21
CA LYS A 355 25.59 10.68 -0.96
C LYS A 355 25.50 10.23 0.51
N GLY A 356 24.29 10.27 1.04
CA GLY A 356 23.91 9.62 2.29
C GLY A 356 22.60 8.86 2.11
N ILE A 357 22.45 7.77 2.85
CA ILE A 357 21.26 6.92 2.89
C ILE A 357 20.42 7.36 4.09
N ILE A 358 19.13 7.60 3.89
CA ILE A 358 18.22 7.95 4.98
C ILE A 358 18.02 6.72 5.87
N THR A 359 18.30 6.86 7.17
CA THR A 359 18.14 5.80 8.17
C THR A 359 17.00 6.06 9.15
N GLY A 360 16.47 7.29 9.19
CA GLY A 360 15.34 7.60 10.05
C GLY A 360 14.81 9.02 9.88
N PHE A 361 13.69 9.28 10.56
CA PHE A 361 12.97 10.55 10.54
C PHE A 361 12.64 10.98 11.98
N GLY A 362 12.38 12.27 12.17
CA GLY A 362 11.76 12.75 13.39
C GLY A 362 11.23 14.17 13.26
N GLN A 363 10.55 14.63 14.30
CA GLN A 363 9.89 15.94 14.33
C GLN A 363 10.32 16.74 15.57
N THR A 364 10.29 18.06 15.43
CA THR A 364 10.64 19.04 16.44
C THR A 364 9.63 20.20 16.37
N ALA A 365 9.68 21.12 17.34
CA ALA A 365 8.85 22.33 17.29
C ALA A 365 9.16 23.25 16.09
N LEU A 366 10.34 23.12 15.48
CA LEU A 366 10.80 23.94 14.35
C LEU A 366 10.52 23.29 12.99
N GLY A 367 10.08 22.03 12.95
CA GLY A 367 9.93 21.27 11.72
C GLY A 367 10.43 19.83 11.89
N SER A 368 10.78 19.17 10.79
CA SER A 368 11.14 17.76 10.75
C SER A 368 12.55 17.54 10.24
N TYR A 369 13.17 16.43 10.65
CA TYR A 369 14.53 16.09 10.27
C TYR A 369 14.62 14.69 9.68
N VAL A 370 15.64 14.50 8.85
CA VAL A 370 16.09 13.19 8.36
C VAL A 370 17.43 12.86 9.00
N THR A 371 17.62 11.61 9.42
CA THR A 371 18.90 11.07 9.86
C THR A 371 19.50 10.26 8.73
N VAL A 372 20.81 10.42 8.50
CA VAL A 372 21.47 9.82 7.34
C VAL A 372 22.74 9.07 7.73
N GLU A 373 22.94 7.94 7.08
CA GLU A 373 24.20 7.23 7.03
C GLU A 373 24.98 7.66 5.80
N THR A 374 26.21 8.10 6.01
CA THR A 374 27.04 8.74 4.99
C THR A 374 27.99 7.73 4.35
N GLU A 375 28.09 7.71 3.02
CA GLU A 375 29.07 6.87 2.32
C GLU A 375 30.51 7.21 2.78
N ASN A 376 31.38 6.21 2.89
CA ASN A 376 32.80 6.38 3.26
C ASN A 376 33.05 7.09 4.60
N GLY A 377 32.06 7.11 5.50
CA GLY A 377 32.23 7.56 6.89
C GLY A 377 32.47 9.05 7.11
N PHE A 378 32.13 9.93 6.15
CA PHE A 378 32.19 11.38 6.40
C PHE A 378 31.11 11.81 7.42
N SER A 379 31.32 12.91 8.14
CA SER A 379 30.30 13.44 9.05
C SER A 379 29.69 14.71 8.48
N ILE A 380 28.38 14.88 8.64
CA ILE A 380 27.74 16.15 8.31
C ILE A 380 28.15 17.17 9.37
N LYS A 381 28.75 18.26 8.94
CA LYS A 381 29.21 19.30 9.86
C LYS A 381 28.01 20.05 10.47
N PRO A 382 28.03 20.35 11.78
CA PRO A 382 27.04 21.21 12.39
C PRO A 382 26.99 22.58 11.72
N GLN A 383 25.80 23.02 11.32
CA GLN A 383 25.53 24.35 10.79
C GLN A 383 24.20 24.89 11.31
N SER A 384 24.19 26.19 11.58
CA SER A 384 23.01 26.93 12.03
C SER A 384 22.16 27.49 10.88
N GLU A 385 22.72 27.59 9.68
CA GLU A 385 22.04 28.05 8.46
C GLU A 385 22.63 27.35 7.22
N PHE A 386 21.77 26.89 6.30
CA PHE A 386 22.18 26.34 5.00
C PHE A 386 21.81 27.30 3.88
N VAL A 387 22.72 27.42 2.91
CA VAL A 387 22.51 28.20 1.68
C VAL A 387 22.50 27.31 0.43
N VAL A 388 22.90 26.04 0.58
CA VAL A 388 23.00 25.08 -0.52
C VAL A 388 21.87 24.06 -0.39
N PRO A 389 21.11 23.79 -1.47
CA PRO A 389 20.06 22.81 -1.43
C PRO A 389 20.65 21.39 -1.43
N VAL A 390 19.94 20.47 -0.78
CA VAL A 390 20.15 19.02 -0.90
C VAL A 390 19.17 18.47 -1.91
N SER A 391 19.52 17.40 -2.61
CA SER A 391 18.60 16.71 -3.51
C SER A 391 18.31 15.29 -3.05
N PHE A 392 17.13 14.78 -3.41
CA PHE A 392 16.64 13.47 -2.97
C PHE A 392 16.44 12.55 -4.16
N LYS A 393 16.78 11.28 -3.97
CA LYS A 393 16.61 10.22 -4.96
C LYS A 393 16.02 8.99 -4.30
N SER A 394 15.01 8.41 -4.93
CA SER A 394 14.39 7.17 -4.46
C SER A 394 15.39 6.01 -4.50
N LYS A 395 15.37 5.13 -3.50
CA LYS A 395 16.14 3.87 -3.53
C LYS A 395 15.71 2.91 -4.64
N TYR A 396 14.51 3.11 -5.18
CA TYR A 396 13.95 2.34 -6.30
C TYR A 396 14.22 2.96 -7.68
N ASN A 397 14.83 4.15 -7.75
CA ASN A 397 15.29 4.71 -9.04
C ASN A 397 16.65 4.07 -9.40
N VAL A 398 16.59 2.89 -10.01
CA VAL A 398 17.76 2.03 -10.30
C VAL A 398 17.76 1.45 -11.70
N LEU A 399 16.62 1.41 -12.38
CA LEU A 399 16.54 0.98 -13.78
C LEU A 399 16.85 2.18 -14.71
N PRO A 400 17.39 1.94 -15.91
CA PRO A 400 17.64 2.99 -16.91
C PRO A 400 16.38 3.42 -17.66
N PHE A 401 15.22 3.00 -17.18
CA PHE A 401 13.89 3.28 -17.70
C PHE A 401 12.88 3.11 -16.56
N GLY A 402 11.68 3.61 -16.77
CA GLY A 402 10.58 3.45 -15.84
C GLY A 402 9.59 4.58 -16.04
N CYS A 403 8.58 4.63 -15.16
CA CYS A 403 7.51 5.59 -15.33
C CYS A 403 7.88 7.01 -14.90
N GLY A 404 8.97 7.17 -14.12
CA GLY A 404 9.42 8.45 -13.60
C GLY A 404 8.45 9.09 -12.59
N LEU A 405 7.58 8.29 -11.95
CA LEU A 405 6.75 8.82 -10.87
C LEU A 405 7.63 9.22 -9.69
N LYS A 406 7.25 10.29 -9.02
CA LYS A 406 7.98 10.78 -7.85
C LYS A 406 7.47 10.08 -6.58
N PRO A 407 8.30 9.89 -5.54
CA PRO A 407 7.88 9.20 -4.32
C PRO A 407 6.64 9.78 -3.65
N TYR A 408 6.43 11.11 -3.65
CA TYR A 408 5.18 11.69 -3.11
C TYR A 408 3.92 11.40 -3.93
N GLN A 409 4.03 10.84 -5.14
CA GLN A 409 2.92 10.36 -5.97
C GLN A 409 2.62 8.86 -5.74
N VAL A 410 3.46 8.15 -4.96
CA VAL A 410 3.40 6.70 -4.75
C VAL A 410 3.41 6.40 -3.24
N ASP A 411 2.53 5.53 -2.76
CA ASP A 411 2.50 5.11 -1.36
C ASP A 411 3.52 4.00 -1.09
N VAL A 412 4.81 4.33 -1.21
CA VAL A 412 5.94 3.37 -1.10
C VAL A 412 5.90 2.60 0.22
N MET A 413 5.52 3.26 1.32
CA MET A 413 5.38 2.63 2.63
C MET A 413 4.36 1.49 2.64
N GLN A 414 3.23 1.64 1.92
CA GLN A 414 2.22 0.58 1.83
C GLN A 414 2.75 -0.64 1.06
N PHE A 415 3.52 -0.42 -0.01
CA PHE A 415 4.20 -1.50 -0.71
C PHE A 415 5.18 -2.23 0.22
N GLU A 416 6.05 -1.51 0.93
CA GLU A 416 7.01 -2.12 1.86
C GLU A 416 6.34 -2.86 3.01
N LEU A 417 5.24 -2.31 3.54
CA LEU A 417 4.44 -2.96 4.57
C LEU A 417 3.93 -4.32 4.07
N LEU A 418 3.24 -4.36 2.92
CA LEU A 418 2.77 -5.63 2.35
C LEU A 418 3.91 -6.59 2.06
N ASN A 419 5.07 -6.09 1.61
CA ASN A 419 6.25 -6.91 1.39
C ASN A 419 6.72 -7.56 2.70
N SER A 420 6.81 -6.79 3.78
CA SER A 420 7.23 -7.31 5.09
C SER A 420 6.22 -8.30 5.69
N THR A 421 4.92 -8.06 5.51
CA THR A 421 3.85 -8.90 6.07
C THR A 421 3.67 -10.20 5.29
N TYR A 422 3.86 -10.17 3.97
CA TYR A 422 3.51 -11.28 3.09
C TYR A 422 4.66 -11.74 2.17
N LEU A 423 5.92 -11.55 2.55
CA LEU A 423 7.08 -11.85 1.69
C LEU A 423 7.04 -13.28 1.12
N GLY A 424 6.69 -14.27 1.95
CA GLY A 424 6.76 -15.69 1.61
C GLY A 424 5.86 -16.13 0.45
N GLN A 425 4.81 -15.37 0.12
CA GLN A 425 3.88 -15.72 -0.95
C GLN A 425 4.21 -15.08 -2.31
N PHE A 426 5.02 -14.04 -2.35
CA PHE A 426 5.30 -13.32 -3.59
C PHE A 426 6.27 -14.09 -4.48
N PHE A 427 6.10 -13.95 -5.79
CA PHE A 427 6.99 -14.60 -6.76
C PHE A 427 8.30 -13.83 -6.90
N GLU A 428 9.37 -14.58 -7.12
CA GLU A 428 10.57 -14.07 -7.78
C GLU A 428 10.35 -14.22 -9.28
N TYR A 429 10.19 -13.10 -9.95
CA TYR A 429 9.90 -13.06 -11.37
C TYR A 429 11.16 -13.15 -12.21
N ASP A 430 10.99 -13.69 -13.41
CA ASP A 430 11.97 -13.74 -14.48
C ASP A 430 11.20 -13.58 -15.80
N PHE A 431 11.13 -12.36 -16.31
CA PHE A 431 10.43 -12.01 -17.55
C PHE A 431 11.35 -12.04 -18.75
N TYR A 432 10.82 -12.51 -19.88
CA TYR A 432 11.41 -12.34 -21.21
C TYR A 432 10.61 -11.29 -21.97
N ILE A 433 11.28 -10.26 -22.48
CA ILE A 433 10.68 -9.07 -23.07
C ILE A 433 11.28 -8.88 -24.47
N GLU A 434 10.45 -9.13 -25.48
CA GLU A 434 10.80 -9.02 -26.90
C GLU A 434 10.19 -7.75 -27.52
N ASP A 435 9.03 -7.34 -27.00
CA ASP A 435 8.24 -6.20 -27.49
C ASP A 435 8.18 -5.07 -26.46
N GLU A 436 7.65 -3.92 -26.90
CA GLU A 436 7.35 -2.80 -26.01
C GLU A 436 6.36 -3.19 -24.91
N ILE A 437 6.57 -2.61 -23.73
CA ILE A 437 5.75 -2.85 -22.56
C ILE A 437 4.86 -1.64 -22.31
N ASN A 438 3.53 -1.83 -22.29
CA ASN A 438 2.65 -0.88 -21.64
C ASN A 438 2.84 -0.98 -20.12
N ALA A 439 3.46 0.02 -19.49
CA ALA A 439 3.93 -0.12 -18.11
C ALA A 439 2.79 -0.41 -17.13
N LYS A 440 1.65 0.28 -17.25
CA LYS A 440 0.48 0.03 -16.41
C LYS A 440 -0.02 -1.40 -16.54
N GLU A 441 -0.24 -1.87 -17.76
CA GLU A 441 -0.76 -3.21 -17.99
C GLU A 441 0.20 -4.29 -17.49
N PHE A 442 1.50 -4.10 -17.71
CA PHE A 442 2.52 -5.03 -17.26
C PHE A 442 2.64 -5.07 -15.73
N ILE A 443 2.73 -3.91 -15.07
CA ILE A 443 2.76 -3.85 -13.61
C ILE A 443 1.50 -4.48 -13.02
N ASP A 444 0.33 -4.10 -13.48
CA ASP A 444 -0.93 -4.54 -12.88
C ASP A 444 -1.22 -6.02 -13.18
N LYS A 445 -1.08 -6.47 -14.44
CA LYS A 445 -1.48 -7.82 -14.87
C LYS A 445 -0.37 -8.87 -14.85
N GLN A 446 0.89 -8.48 -15.06
CA GLN A 446 2.02 -9.43 -15.09
C GLN A 446 2.76 -9.52 -13.75
N ILE A 447 2.77 -8.46 -12.94
CA ILE A 447 3.51 -8.41 -11.67
C ILE A 447 2.58 -8.47 -10.45
N LEU A 448 1.63 -7.52 -10.32
CA LEU A 448 0.82 -7.42 -9.11
C LEU A 448 -0.23 -8.53 -9.05
N PHE A 449 -1.09 -8.64 -10.06
CA PHE A 449 -2.23 -9.56 -10.03
C PHE A 449 -1.85 -11.03 -9.86
N PRO A 450 -0.82 -11.58 -10.55
CA PRO A 450 -0.45 -12.98 -10.37
C PRO A 450 0.04 -13.26 -8.94
N SER A 451 0.66 -12.27 -8.29
CA SER A 451 1.10 -12.30 -6.88
C SER A 451 -0.02 -12.04 -5.86
N GLY A 452 -1.28 -11.97 -6.30
CA GLY A 452 -2.42 -11.69 -5.43
C GLY A 452 -2.52 -10.23 -4.99
N LEU A 453 -1.85 -9.31 -5.69
CA LEU A 453 -1.85 -7.87 -5.42
C LEU A 453 -2.71 -7.13 -6.45
N PHE A 454 -3.18 -5.93 -6.11
CA PHE A 454 -3.87 -5.06 -7.06
C PHE A 454 -3.53 -3.60 -6.82
N SER A 455 -3.47 -2.80 -7.89
CA SER A 455 -3.25 -1.35 -7.77
C SER A 455 -4.53 -0.65 -7.31
N LEU A 456 -4.40 0.36 -6.43
CA LEU A 456 -5.53 1.19 -6.01
C LEU A 456 -5.12 2.64 -5.73
N PRO A 457 -5.98 3.64 -6.03
CA PRO A 457 -5.75 5.02 -5.65
C PRO A 457 -6.05 5.21 -4.16
N ARG A 458 -5.03 5.57 -3.37
CA ARG A 458 -5.18 5.81 -1.92
C ARG A 458 -4.46 7.08 -1.53
N LYS A 459 -5.07 7.92 -0.69
CA LYS A 459 -4.47 9.20 -0.22
C LYS A 459 -4.03 10.13 -1.38
N GLY A 460 -4.70 10.02 -2.54
CA GLY A 460 -4.33 10.73 -3.76
C GLY A 460 -3.02 10.26 -4.42
N ARG A 461 -2.52 9.06 -4.06
CA ARG A 461 -1.29 8.43 -4.56
C ARG A 461 -1.61 7.09 -5.24
N VAL A 462 -0.65 6.60 -6.04
CA VAL A 462 -0.60 5.20 -6.48
C VAL A 462 -0.26 4.32 -5.29
N SER A 463 -1.12 3.37 -4.95
CA SER A 463 -0.93 2.43 -3.83
C SER A 463 -1.23 0.99 -4.29
N VAL A 464 -1.07 0.06 -3.36
CA VAL A 464 -1.25 -1.38 -3.58
C VAL A 464 -2.12 -1.99 -2.48
N GLY A 465 -2.98 -2.92 -2.88
CA GLY A 465 -3.75 -3.79 -2.01
C GLY A 465 -3.42 -5.26 -2.30
N ILE A 466 -3.96 -6.14 -1.46
CA ILE A 466 -3.75 -7.58 -1.52
C ILE A 466 -5.09 -8.29 -1.42
N HIS A 467 -5.25 -9.40 -2.17
CA HIS A 467 -6.35 -10.35 -2.00
C HIS A 467 -6.18 -11.16 -0.72
N ALA A 468 -6.31 -10.48 0.42
CA ALA A 468 -6.46 -11.09 1.73
C ALA A 468 -7.90 -10.89 2.21
N PRO A 469 -8.41 -11.74 3.13
CA PRO A 469 -9.67 -11.48 3.79
C PRO A 469 -9.66 -10.14 4.53
N PRO A 470 -10.82 -9.50 4.70
CA PRO A 470 -10.91 -8.17 5.29
C PRO A 470 -10.59 -8.27 6.79
N LEU A 471 -9.46 -7.68 7.19
CA LEU A 471 -9.01 -7.56 8.57
C LEU A 471 -9.28 -6.15 9.09
N ILE A 472 -9.63 -6.02 10.36
CA ILE A 472 -9.82 -4.70 10.98
C ILE A 472 -8.46 -4.00 11.13
N GLY A 473 -8.32 -2.80 10.55
CA GLY A 473 -7.16 -1.93 10.78
C GLY A 473 -7.36 -0.99 11.96
N GLU A 474 -6.28 -0.37 12.43
CA GLU A 474 -6.23 0.57 13.59
C GLU A 474 -7.17 1.78 13.52
N ASN A 475 -7.74 2.08 12.35
CA ASN A 475 -8.62 3.24 12.13
C ASN A 475 -9.93 2.85 11.41
N SER A 476 -10.31 1.57 11.46
CA SER A 476 -11.53 1.08 10.84
C SER A 476 -12.74 1.79 11.45
N LYS A 477 -13.75 2.08 10.63
CA LYS A 477 -14.97 2.75 11.11
C LYS A 477 -16.10 1.73 11.27
N THR A 478 -16.93 1.90 12.28
CA THR A 478 -18.17 1.14 12.43
C THR A 478 -19.31 1.83 11.68
N ILE A 479 -19.94 1.09 10.78
CA ILE A 479 -21.16 1.46 10.06
C ILE A 479 -22.34 0.94 10.89
N ASN A 480 -23.05 1.87 11.52
CA ASN A 480 -24.16 1.63 12.44
C ASN A 480 -25.23 2.72 12.26
N LEU A 481 -26.31 2.66 13.05
CA LEU A 481 -27.39 3.65 12.98
C LEU A 481 -26.91 5.11 13.17
N GLY A 482 -25.85 5.32 13.95
CA GLY A 482 -25.28 6.64 14.22
C GLY A 482 -24.45 7.20 13.07
N SER A 483 -23.91 6.37 12.19
CA SER A 483 -23.05 6.78 11.06
C SER A 483 -23.76 6.79 9.71
N VAL A 484 -24.91 6.14 9.59
CA VAL A 484 -25.70 6.07 8.35
C VAL A 484 -26.69 7.24 8.22
N VAL A 485 -26.94 7.71 7.00
CA VAL A 485 -27.91 8.78 6.71
C VAL A 485 -29.34 8.23 6.53
N ASN A 486 -29.49 7.08 5.89
CA ASN A 486 -30.79 6.42 5.70
C ASN A 486 -30.67 4.89 5.90
N ALA A 487 -30.92 4.43 7.13
CA ALA A 487 -30.85 3.01 7.47
C ALA A 487 -32.00 2.18 6.86
N SER A 488 -33.19 2.77 6.73
CA SER A 488 -34.41 2.05 6.31
C SER A 488 -34.41 1.51 4.88
N SER A 489 -33.54 2.05 4.01
CA SER A 489 -33.43 1.63 2.61
C SER A 489 -32.28 0.65 2.36
N LEU A 490 -31.59 0.21 3.39
CA LEU A 490 -30.44 -0.69 3.24
C LEU A 490 -30.91 -2.10 2.94
N SER A 491 -30.20 -2.75 2.00
CA SER A 491 -30.45 -4.13 1.62
C SER A 491 -29.15 -4.81 1.24
N LEU A 492 -28.94 -6.02 1.76
CA LEU A 492 -27.83 -6.89 1.37
C LEU A 492 -28.17 -7.62 0.09
N SER A 493 -27.20 -7.79 -0.80
CA SER A 493 -27.40 -8.46 -2.10
C SER A 493 -26.23 -9.37 -2.48
N ARG A 494 -26.52 -10.41 -3.25
CA ARG A 494 -25.55 -11.39 -3.79
C ARG A 494 -25.85 -11.67 -5.25
N SER A 495 -24.81 -11.94 -6.03
CA SER A 495 -24.90 -12.12 -7.48
C SER A 495 -23.85 -13.10 -7.97
N ILE A 496 -24.18 -13.87 -9.02
CA ILE A 496 -23.23 -14.71 -9.78
C ILE A 496 -22.68 -14.00 -11.02
N ASN A 497 -23.20 -12.80 -11.33
CA ASN A 497 -22.79 -12.01 -12.50
C ASN A 497 -21.60 -11.10 -12.20
N THR A 498 -21.26 -10.95 -10.92
CA THR A 498 -20.24 -10.05 -10.39
C THR A 498 -19.57 -10.75 -9.22
N ASP A 499 -18.25 -10.70 -9.10
CA ASP A 499 -17.53 -11.21 -7.94
C ASP A 499 -17.80 -12.71 -7.64
N PHE A 500 -17.90 -13.52 -8.71
CA PHE A 500 -18.14 -14.97 -8.62
C PHE A 500 -17.23 -15.78 -9.55
N TYR A 501 -16.32 -16.55 -8.94
CA TYR A 501 -15.41 -17.47 -9.62
C TYR A 501 -15.33 -18.79 -8.87
N ASN A 502 -15.61 -19.88 -9.56
CA ASN A 502 -15.50 -21.24 -9.02
C ASN A 502 -14.41 -22.08 -9.70
N SER A 503 -13.73 -21.50 -10.70
CA SER A 503 -12.59 -22.08 -11.41
C SER A 503 -11.50 -21.02 -11.62
N ILE A 504 -10.23 -21.39 -11.46
CA ILE A 504 -9.08 -20.50 -11.68
C ILE A 504 -8.06 -21.23 -12.57
N ILE A 505 -7.59 -20.57 -13.62
CA ILE A 505 -6.55 -21.08 -14.51
C ILE A 505 -5.34 -20.14 -14.47
N TYR A 506 -4.22 -20.64 -13.96
CA TYR A 506 -2.92 -19.96 -14.06
C TYR A 506 -2.14 -20.49 -15.26
N ARG A 507 -1.82 -19.62 -16.22
CA ARG A 507 -0.91 -19.91 -17.35
C ARG A 507 0.40 -19.19 -17.14
N TYR A 508 1.50 -19.95 -17.15
CA TYR A 508 2.82 -19.43 -16.80
C TYR A 508 3.95 -20.18 -17.50
N ASN A 509 5.19 -19.80 -17.16
CA ASN A 509 6.41 -20.34 -17.76
C ASN A 509 6.46 -20.08 -19.27
N LYS A 510 6.44 -18.80 -19.66
CA LYS A 510 6.51 -18.38 -21.05
C LYS A 510 7.87 -18.77 -21.66
N ALA A 511 7.83 -19.32 -22.87
CA ALA A 511 9.06 -19.67 -23.60
C ALA A 511 9.82 -18.40 -24.05
N ALA A 512 11.14 -18.52 -24.23
CA ALA A 512 12.01 -17.39 -24.58
C ALA A 512 11.98 -16.97 -26.06
N ILE A 513 11.34 -17.75 -26.93
CA ILE A 513 11.34 -17.54 -28.40
C ILE A 513 9.93 -17.64 -28.97
N LYS A 514 9.12 -18.55 -28.41
CA LYS A 514 7.75 -18.80 -28.84
C LYS A 514 6.80 -18.07 -27.90
N ASP A 515 5.87 -17.30 -28.45
CA ASP A 515 4.82 -16.64 -27.68
C ASP A 515 3.77 -17.64 -27.18
N LYS A 516 4.18 -18.50 -26.24
CA LYS A 516 3.33 -19.51 -25.62
C LYS A 516 3.73 -19.77 -24.17
N PHE A 517 2.72 -19.98 -23.35
CA PHE A 517 2.88 -20.53 -22.01
C PHE A 517 3.13 -22.04 -22.08
N LEU A 518 4.17 -22.51 -21.40
CA LEU A 518 4.53 -23.93 -21.39
C LEU A 518 3.82 -24.71 -20.29
N THR A 519 3.17 -24.03 -19.35
CA THR A 519 2.56 -24.67 -18.19
C THR A 519 1.24 -24.00 -17.82
N SER A 520 0.26 -24.80 -17.42
CA SER A 520 -1.03 -24.35 -16.89
C SER A 520 -1.36 -25.11 -15.62
N GLN A 521 -1.88 -24.42 -14.62
CA GLN A 521 -2.40 -25.01 -13.39
C GLN A 521 -3.87 -24.61 -13.24
N VAL A 522 -4.74 -25.60 -13.01
CA VAL A 522 -6.18 -25.41 -12.88
C VAL A 522 -6.59 -25.71 -11.45
N GLY A 523 -7.29 -24.77 -10.82
CA GLY A 523 -7.98 -24.96 -9.55
C GLY A 523 -9.49 -24.95 -9.78
N LEU A 524 -10.20 -25.83 -9.08
CA LEU A 524 -11.67 -25.89 -9.11
C LEU A 524 -12.17 -25.96 -7.66
N SER A 525 -13.16 -25.13 -7.32
CA SER A 525 -13.85 -25.21 -6.04
C SER A 525 -15.02 -26.20 -6.14
N THR A 526 -14.78 -27.44 -5.72
CA THR A 526 -15.81 -28.49 -5.67
C THR A 526 -16.99 -28.08 -4.79
N ASP A 527 -16.72 -27.39 -3.68
CA ASP A 527 -17.75 -26.92 -2.75
C ASP A 527 -18.67 -25.88 -3.41
N SER A 528 -18.10 -24.94 -4.17
CA SER A 528 -18.86 -23.97 -4.93
C SER A 528 -19.71 -24.63 -6.01
N THR A 529 -19.12 -25.55 -6.80
CA THR A 529 -19.86 -26.23 -7.88
C THR A 529 -21.00 -27.09 -7.35
N ASN A 530 -20.84 -27.70 -6.18
CA ASN A 530 -21.89 -28.49 -5.52
C ASN A 530 -22.99 -27.60 -4.94
N ARG A 531 -22.65 -26.38 -4.48
CA ARG A 531 -23.61 -25.45 -3.86
C ARG A 531 -24.34 -24.57 -4.88
N ILE A 532 -23.70 -24.23 -6.00
CA ILE A 532 -24.18 -23.26 -6.99
C ILE A 532 -24.06 -23.89 -8.40
N GLU A 533 -25.15 -24.50 -8.86
CA GLU A 533 -25.23 -25.26 -10.12
C GLU A 533 -25.32 -24.38 -11.38
N VAL A 534 -24.33 -23.51 -11.62
CA VAL A 534 -24.33 -22.53 -12.75
C VAL A 534 -23.22 -22.77 -13.78
N GLY A 535 -22.50 -23.89 -13.67
CA GLY A 535 -21.34 -24.22 -14.48
C GLY A 535 -20.05 -23.51 -14.04
N GLU A 536 -18.98 -23.68 -14.81
CA GLU A 536 -17.68 -23.10 -14.50
C GLU A 536 -17.61 -21.61 -14.91
N ARG A 537 -17.33 -20.76 -13.92
CA ARG A 537 -16.96 -19.35 -14.08
C ARG A 537 -15.48 -19.22 -13.76
N THR A 538 -14.69 -19.18 -14.84
CA THR A 538 -13.23 -19.25 -14.77
C THR A 538 -12.57 -17.87 -14.76
N LEU A 539 -11.70 -17.64 -13.78
CA LEU A 539 -10.73 -16.55 -13.81
C LEU A 539 -9.41 -17.04 -14.43
N VAL A 540 -8.96 -16.39 -15.51
CA VAL A 540 -7.69 -16.73 -16.17
C VAL A 540 -6.62 -15.73 -15.78
N ILE A 541 -5.51 -16.22 -15.26
CA ILE A 541 -4.34 -15.43 -14.85
C ILE A 541 -3.15 -15.86 -15.70
N GLU A 542 -2.64 -14.93 -16.51
CA GLU A 542 -1.52 -15.18 -17.41
C GLU A 542 -0.29 -14.38 -16.97
N CYS A 543 0.83 -15.05 -16.71
CA CYS A 543 2.05 -14.39 -16.26
C CYS A 543 3.30 -14.96 -16.94
N GLY A 544 3.99 -14.13 -17.69
CA GLY A 544 5.23 -14.50 -18.38
C GLY A 544 6.40 -14.75 -17.43
N GLY A 545 6.38 -14.14 -16.24
CA GLY A 545 7.52 -14.07 -15.33
C GLY A 545 7.66 -15.25 -14.37
N ILE A 546 6.63 -16.09 -14.21
CA ILE A 546 6.67 -17.21 -13.25
C ILE A 546 7.30 -18.43 -13.92
N ARG A 547 8.33 -19.00 -13.29
CA ARG A 547 9.01 -20.22 -13.75
C ARG A 547 8.43 -21.49 -13.12
N ASN A 548 8.57 -22.62 -13.81
CA ASN A 548 8.04 -23.91 -13.37
C ASN A 548 8.90 -24.58 -12.29
N THR A 549 8.65 -24.21 -11.03
CA THR A 549 9.29 -24.78 -9.84
C THR A 549 8.23 -25.29 -8.86
N SER A 550 8.59 -26.25 -8.00
CA SER A 550 7.67 -26.74 -6.96
C SER A 550 7.23 -25.63 -6.00
N ALA A 551 8.14 -24.73 -5.63
CA ALA A 551 7.83 -23.57 -4.78
C ALA A 551 6.77 -22.66 -5.42
N ASN A 552 6.87 -22.38 -6.72
CA ASN A 552 5.90 -21.52 -7.41
C ASN A 552 4.53 -22.19 -7.53
N LYS A 553 4.45 -23.51 -7.71
CA LYS A 553 3.16 -24.24 -7.72
C LYS A 553 2.43 -24.15 -6.38
N VAL A 554 3.17 -24.21 -5.27
CA VAL A 554 2.60 -24.01 -3.92
C VAL A 554 2.07 -22.59 -3.78
N LYS A 555 2.86 -21.57 -4.15
CA LYS A 555 2.41 -20.16 -4.13
C LYS A 555 1.16 -19.93 -4.99
N ILE A 556 1.11 -20.49 -6.21
CA ILE A 556 -0.07 -20.43 -7.10
C ILE A 556 -1.30 -21.04 -6.41
N LYS A 557 -1.16 -22.20 -5.76
CA LYS A 557 -2.26 -22.84 -5.03
C LYS A 557 -2.74 -21.96 -3.88
N THR A 558 -1.82 -21.41 -3.08
CA THR A 558 -2.16 -20.50 -1.97
C THR A 558 -2.91 -19.26 -2.45
N ILE A 559 -2.44 -18.60 -3.51
CA ILE A 559 -3.10 -17.40 -4.05
C ILE A 559 -4.47 -17.75 -4.65
N SER A 560 -4.56 -18.87 -5.39
CA SER A 560 -5.83 -19.35 -5.94
C SER A 560 -6.86 -19.63 -4.85
N ASN A 561 -6.46 -20.26 -3.75
CA ASN A 561 -7.33 -20.52 -2.61
C ASN A 561 -7.87 -19.23 -1.98
N ARG A 562 -7.05 -18.17 -1.87
CA ARG A 562 -7.52 -16.87 -1.38
C ARG A 562 -8.52 -16.21 -2.31
N ILE A 563 -8.32 -16.32 -3.61
CA ILE A 563 -9.29 -15.84 -4.61
C ILE A 563 -10.59 -16.64 -4.48
N PHE A 564 -10.53 -17.96 -4.29
CA PHE A 564 -11.72 -18.78 -4.02
C PHE A 564 -12.42 -18.35 -2.72
N GLU A 565 -11.70 -18.18 -1.61
CA GLU A 565 -12.26 -17.71 -0.34
C GLU A 565 -13.05 -16.41 -0.52
N ARG A 566 -12.63 -15.54 -1.44
CA ARG A 566 -13.29 -14.26 -1.74
C ARG A 566 -14.52 -14.37 -2.64
N TYR A 567 -14.47 -15.21 -3.68
CA TYR A 567 -15.45 -15.14 -4.77
C TYR A 567 -16.26 -16.43 -5.00
N GLN A 568 -15.84 -17.56 -4.44
CA GLN A 568 -16.44 -18.87 -4.78
C GLN A 568 -17.90 -19.00 -4.39
N PHE A 569 -18.43 -18.16 -3.51
CA PHE A 569 -19.83 -18.18 -3.11
C PHE A 569 -20.60 -16.92 -3.52
N GLY A 570 -20.01 -16.03 -4.32
CA GLY A 570 -20.63 -14.75 -4.70
C GLY A 570 -20.72 -13.82 -3.49
N ALA A 571 -19.74 -12.92 -3.37
CA ALA A 571 -19.59 -12.02 -2.23
C ALA A 571 -20.87 -11.20 -1.97
N GLU A 572 -21.19 -11.00 -0.69
CA GLU A 572 -22.34 -10.20 -0.28
C GLU A 572 -21.98 -8.72 -0.33
N THR A 573 -22.87 -7.87 -0.84
CA THR A 573 -22.61 -6.43 -1.02
C THR A 573 -23.69 -5.55 -0.39
N LEU A 574 -23.27 -4.37 0.07
CA LEU A 574 -24.12 -3.33 0.64
C LEU A 574 -23.74 -1.95 0.09
N SER A 575 -24.70 -1.23 -0.49
CA SER A 575 -24.53 0.19 -0.80
C SER A 575 -25.11 1.04 0.33
N VAL A 576 -24.32 1.92 0.92
CA VAL A 576 -24.69 2.71 2.10
C VAL A 576 -24.30 4.19 1.95
N ASP A 577 -25.23 5.07 2.29
CA ASP A 577 -24.97 6.51 2.44
C ASP A 577 -24.58 6.80 3.89
N VAL A 578 -23.37 7.35 4.09
CA VAL A 578 -22.79 7.61 5.40
C VAL A 578 -22.63 9.11 5.67
N LYS A 579 -22.62 9.49 6.94
CA LYS A 579 -22.30 10.85 7.38
C LYS A 579 -20.88 11.22 6.97
N PHE A 580 -20.67 12.49 6.66
CA PHE A 580 -19.37 12.99 6.20
C PHE A 580 -18.24 12.67 7.19
N GLN A 581 -18.47 12.86 8.50
CA GLN A 581 -17.50 12.53 9.55
C GLN A 581 -17.00 11.08 9.52
N THR A 582 -17.88 10.14 9.17
CA THR A 582 -17.52 8.72 9.10
C THR A 582 -16.88 8.39 7.76
N GLY A 583 -17.49 8.83 6.65
CA GLY A 583 -17.06 8.42 5.31
C GLY A 583 -15.87 9.17 4.75
N PHE A 584 -15.53 10.35 5.27
CA PHE A 584 -14.48 11.20 4.68
C PHE A 584 -13.10 10.55 4.80
N THR A 585 -12.79 9.97 5.97
CA THR A 585 -11.50 9.33 6.25
C THR A 585 -11.37 7.91 5.69
N VAL A 586 -12.49 7.27 5.35
CA VAL A 586 -12.53 5.91 4.77
C VAL A 586 -12.16 5.96 3.31
N GLU A 587 -11.16 5.21 2.85
CA GLU A 587 -10.76 5.11 1.43
C GLU A 587 -11.17 3.76 0.83
N VAL A 588 -11.12 3.66 -0.51
CA VAL A 588 -11.29 2.37 -1.19
C VAL A 588 -10.16 1.41 -0.80
N GLY A 589 -10.49 0.14 -0.60
CA GLY A 589 -9.58 -0.89 -0.07
C GLY A 589 -9.39 -0.84 1.45
N ASP A 590 -9.98 0.13 2.16
CA ASP A 590 -10.09 0.05 3.62
C ASP A 590 -11.15 -0.97 4.03
N THR A 591 -11.08 -1.41 5.28
CA THR A 591 -12.07 -2.25 5.93
C THR A 591 -12.92 -1.46 6.91
N VAL A 592 -14.19 -1.80 6.99
CA VAL A 592 -15.15 -1.22 7.93
C VAL A 592 -15.89 -2.34 8.68
N VAL A 593 -16.39 -2.04 9.87
CA VAL A 593 -17.22 -2.96 10.65
C VAL A 593 -18.68 -2.64 10.38
N LEU A 594 -19.45 -3.59 9.87
CA LEU A 594 -20.90 -3.47 9.68
C LEU A 594 -21.63 -4.00 10.92
N ASP A 595 -22.28 -3.11 11.66
CA ASP A 595 -23.21 -3.45 12.73
C ASP A 595 -24.62 -3.54 12.13
N GLY A 596 -24.93 -4.70 11.56
CA GLY A 596 -26.22 -4.94 10.92
C GLY A 596 -27.38 -5.03 11.89
N GLU A 597 -27.14 -5.30 13.18
CA GLU A 597 -28.20 -5.39 14.19
C GLU A 597 -28.77 -4.00 14.47
N SER A 598 -27.90 -3.00 14.68
CA SER A 598 -28.33 -1.60 14.84
C SER A 598 -29.06 -1.04 13.61
N LEU A 599 -28.78 -1.61 12.44
CA LEU A 599 -29.36 -1.22 11.15
C LEU A 599 -30.59 -2.05 10.76
N ASP A 600 -31.03 -2.98 11.62
CA ASP A 600 -32.14 -3.90 11.35
C ASP A 600 -31.97 -4.71 10.05
N LEU A 601 -30.74 -5.11 9.73
CA LEU A 601 -30.43 -5.96 8.59
C LEU A 601 -30.68 -7.43 8.92
N THR A 602 -31.18 -8.19 7.94
CA THR A 602 -31.29 -9.65 8.06
C THR A 602 -30.00 -10.29 7.57
N ASP A 603 -29.42 -11.15 8.40
CA ASP A 603 -28.27 -11.97 8.02
C ASP A 603 -28.71 -13.06 7.02
N ILE A 604 -28.16 -13.03 5.80
CA ILE A 604 -28.49 -13.99 4.73
C ILE A 604 -27.97 -15.41 5.03
N ASN A 605 -26.90 -15.56 5.83
CA ASN A 605 -26.34 -16.87 6.20
C ASN A 605 -27.23 -17.59 7.23
N THR A 606 -27.77 -16.86 8.20
CA THR A 606 -28.53 -17.45 9.31
C THR A 606 -30.03 -17.23 9.22
N ALA A 607 -30.48 -16.42 8.24
CA ALA A 607 -31.86 -15.95 8.12
C ALA A 607 -32.40 -15.27 9.41
N SER A 608 -31.50 -14.66 10.19
CA SER A 608 -31.80 -14.06 11.49
C SER A 608 -31.58 -12.55 11.51
N LYS A 609 -32.29 -11.86 12.40
CA LYS A 609 -32.08 -10.44 12.74
C LYS A 609 -30.98 -10.24 13.78
N ASN A 610 -30.50 -11.32 14.40
CA ASN A 610 -29.32 -11.31 15.27
C ASN A 610 -28.06 -11.22 14.42
N PHE A 611 -27.88 -10.08 13.74
CA PHE A 611 -26.80 -9.86 12.80
C PHE A 611 -25.47 -9.74 13.55
N ILE A 612 -24.55 -10.64 13.24
CA ILE A 612 -23.21 -10.63 13.82
C ILE A 612 -22.41 -9.55 13.11
N GLU A 613 -21.68 -8.71 13.85
CA GLU A 613 -20.81 -7.71 13.23
C GLU A 613 -19.85 -8.35 12.21
N ARG A 614 -19.71 -7.73 11.04
CA ARG A 614 -18.84 -8.23 9.97
C ARG A 614 -17.87 -7.18 9.50
N THR A 615 -16.65 -7.62 9.22
CA THR A 615 -15.68 -6.81 8.50
C THR A 615 -16.00 -6.84 7.02
N MET A 616 -16.25 -5.67 6.44
CA MET A 616 -16.54 -5.48 5.02
C MET A 616 -15.40 -4.68 4.37
N GLU A 617 -15.06 -5.00 3.13
CA GLU A 617 -14.13 -4.22 2.33
C GLU A 617 -14.85 -3.11 1.57
N VAL A 618 -14.26 -1.92 1.51
CA VAL A 618 -14.79 -0.78 0.77
C VAL A 618 -14.36 -0.90 -0.69
N MET A 619 -15.28 -1.36 -1.54
CA MET A 619 -15.04 -1.54 -2.98
C MET A 619 -15.14 -0.21 -3.74
N ASN A 620 -16.13 0.61 -3.43
CA ASN A 620 -16.32 1.92 -4.06
C ASN A 620 -16.58 3.00 -3.03
N LYS A 621 -16.10 4.22 -3.33
CA LYS A 621 -16.41 5.45 -2.59
C LYS A 621 -16.83 6.52 -3.57
N SER A 622 -17.94 7.19 -3.31
CA SER A 622 -18.32 8.42 -4.01
C SER A 622 -18.49 9.54 -3.00
N LEU A 623 -17.77 10.64 -3.19
CA LEU A 623 -17.81 11.84 -2.37
C LEU A 623 -18.29 13.03 -3.20
N ASN A 624 -19.36 13.67 -2.76
CA ASN A 624 -19.83 14.94 -3.30
C ASN A 624 -19.31 16.11 -2.45
N LEU A 625 -18.38 16.88 -2.99
CA LEU A 625 -17.72 18.00 -2.30
C LEU A 625 -18.65 19.20 -2.03
N LYS A 626 -19.78 19.30 -2.74
CA LYS A 626 -20.76 20.38 -2.59
C LYS A 626 -21.79 20.07 -1.51
N THR A 627 -22.29 18.84 -1.47
CA THR A 627 -23.34 18.42 -0.53
C THR A 627 -22.80 17.72 0.70
N GLY A 628 -21.54 17.28 0.69
CA GLY A 628 -20.96 16.42 1.73
C GLY A 628 -21.52 15.00 1.73
N LYS A 629 -22.30 14.61 0.70
CA LYS A 629 -22.83 13.25 0.60
C LYS A 629 -21.69 12.26 0.29
N ILE A 630 -21.61 11.18 1.06
CA ILE A 630 -20.68 10.08 0.84
C ILE A 630 -21.47 8.77 0.69
N THR A 631 -21.19 8.04 -0.37
CA THR A 631 -21.76 6.71 -0.64
C THR A 631 -20.62 5.69 -0.70
N LEU A 632 -20.77 4.58 0.02
CA LEU A 632 -19.82 3.47 0.04
C LEU A 632 -20.49 2.22 -0.53
N LEU A 633 -19.75 1.45 -1.34
CA LEU A 633 -20.10 0.07 -1.67
C LEU A 633 -19.20 -0.85 -0.85
N LEU A 634 -19.82 -1.65 0.02
CA LEU A 634 -19.15 -2.58 0.91
C LEU A 634 -19.30 -4.01 0.37
N SER A 635 -18.27 -4.84 0.52
CA SER A 635 -18.27 -6.25 0.13
C SER A 635 -17.78 -7.15 1.26
N ASP A 636 -18.53 -8.22 1.55
CA ASP A 636 -18.16 -9.30 2.46
C ASP A 636 -17.40 -10.38 1.69
N THR A 637 -16.08 -10.21 1.62
CA THR A 637 -15.19 -11.10 0.87
C THR A 637 -14.78 -12.34 1.67
N LYS A 638 -15.44 -12.62 2.80
CA LYS A 638 -15.35 -13.89 3.54
C LYS A 638 -16.71 -14.62 3.60
N TYR A 639 -17.64 -14.23 2.74
CA TYR A 639 -18.99 -14.77 2.78
C TYR A 639 -19.00 -16.29 2.58
N GLY A 640 -19.57 -17.00 3.56
CA GLY A 640 -19.76 -18.45 3.48
C GLY A 640 -18.49 -19.28 3.65
N THR A 641 -17.38 -18.68 4.08
CA THR A 641 -16.17 -19.42 4.47
C THR A 641 -16.32 -19.94 5.89
N ASN A 642 -15.96 -21.21 6.14
CA ASN A 642 -15.93 -21.81 7.49
C ASN A 642 -14.64 -21.43 8.27
N LYS A 643 -14.17 -20.19 8.13
CA LYS A 643 -12.95 -19.67 8.79
C LYS A 643 -13.21 -18.26 9.31
N ARG A 644 -12.61 -17.92 10.46
CA ARG A 644 -12.56 -16.56 11.00
C ARG A 644 -11.20 -15.95 10.69
N TYR A 645 -11.19 -14.66 10.38
CA TYR A 645 -9.98 -13.87 10.19
C TYR A 645 -10.07 -12.67 11.11
N ALA A 646 -9.00 -12.43 11.84
CA ALA A 646 -9.02 -11.48 12.93
C ALA A 646 -7.64 -10.92 13.21
N THR A 647 -7.58 -9.80 13.93
CA THR A 647 -6.33 -9.18 14.36
C THR A 647 -6.08 -9.43 15.83
N PHE A 648 -4.88 -9.10 16.31
CA PHE A 648 -4.63 -9.05 17.74
C PHE A 648 -5.51 -7.97 18.38
N SER A 649 -6.08 -8.29 19.55
CA SER A 649 -6.87 -7.34 20.32
C SER A 649 -6.03 -6.17 20.83
N PRO A 650 -6.64 -4.98 21.01
CA PRO A 650 -5.98 -3.90 21.70
C PRO A 650 -5.63 -4.30 23.13
N ALA A 651 -4.45 -3.86 23.56
CA ALA A 651 -4.01 -3.92 24.95
C ALA A 651 -3.28 -2.62 25.32
N SER A 652 -3.40 -2.25 26.58
CA SER A 652 -2.78 -1.06 27.15
C SER A 652 -2.18 -1.33 28.53
N PHE A 653 -0.98 -0.81 28.79
CA PHE A 653 -0.47 -0.74 30.17
C PHE A 653 -1.24 0.31 30.97
N VAL A 654 -1.63 -0.06 32.18
CA VAL A 654 -2.18 0.82 33.20
C VAL A 654 -1.07 1.73 33.73
N ASP A 655 -1.37 3.02 33.81
CA ASP A 655 -0.48 4.05 34.34
C ASP A 655 -0.81 4.39 35.80
N GLU A 656 0.08 5.14 36.44
CA GLU A 656 -0.11 5.71 37.76
C GLU A 656 -1.35 6.62 37.78
N GLN A 657 -1.92 6.85 38.97
CA GLN A 657 -3.13 7.67 39.19
C GLN A 657 -4.46 7.02 38.78
N SER A 658 -4.44 5.75 38.35
CA SER A 658 -5.66 4.96 38.19
C SER A 658 -6.44 4.86 39.49
N SER A 659 -7.76 4.71 39.36
CA SER A 659 -8.70 4.45 40.44
C SER A 659 -9.44 3.13 40.16
N GLU A 660 -10.38 2.76 41.02
CA GLU A 660 -11.20 1.55 40.80
C GLU A 660 -12.14 1.66 39.59
N THR A 661 -12.46 2.87 39.12
CA THR A 661 -13.43 3.10 38.01
C THR A 661 -12.85 3.87 36.83
N GLU A 662 -11.84 4.72 37.03
CA GLU A 662 -11.13 5.43 35.97
C GLU A 662 -9.70 4.89 35.87
N ILE A 663 -9.39 4.24 34.74
CA ILE A 663 -8.12 3.59 34.47
C ILE A 663 -7.30 4.47 33.56
N PHE A 664 -6.18 4.99 34.05
CA PHE A 664 -5.21 5.72 33.24
C PHE A 664 -4.34 4.72 32.48
N ILE A 665 -4.03 5.04 31.23
CA ILE A 665 -3.28 4.16 30.33
C ILE A 665 -2.13 4.90 29.66
N GLN A 666 -1.01 4.20 29.50
CA GLN A 666 0.21 4.74 28.87
C GLN A 666 0.45 4.11 27.49
N ASN A 667 1.18 4.83 26.64
CA ASN A 667 1.52 4.36 25.30
C ASN A 667 2.22 2.99 25.37
N SER A 668 1.62 1.99 24.74
CA SER A 668 2.10 0.61 24.76
C SER A 668 1.67 -0.13 23.50
N PHE A 669 2.23 -1.33 23.27
CA PHE A 669 1.80 -2.28 22.22
C PHE A 669 1.29 -1.64 20.92
N GLY A 670 2.21 -1.15 20.08
CA GLY A 670 1.87 -0.66 18.72
C GLY A 670 1.39 0.79 18.63
N THR A 671 1.22 1.53 19.73
CA THR A 671 0.85 2.96 19.66
C THR A 671 2.00 3.80 19.10
N SER A 672 1.80 4.38 17.93
CA SER A 672 2.74 5.31 17.31
C SER A 672 2.92 6.58 18.16
N LEU A 673 4.06 7.28 18.00
CA LEU A 673 4.35 8.53 18.71
C LEU A 673 3.31 9.64 18.44
N THR A 674 2.54 9.52 17.36
CA THR A 674 1.52 10.49 16.95
C THR A 674 0.10 10.09 17.35
N ALA A 675 -0.13 8.84 17.75
CA ALA A 675 -1.45 8.35 18.18
C ALA A 675 -1.60 8.44 19.71
N ARG A 676 -2.85 8.59 20.18
CA ARG A 676 -3.14 8.51 21.62
C ARG A 676 -3.52 7.08 21.96
N GLU A 677 -2.94 6.54 23.04
CA GLU A 677 -3.23 5.17 23.51
C GLU A 677 -4.74 4.91 23.65
N LYS A 678 -5.49 5.90 24.12
CA LYS A 678 -6.94 5.79 24.34
C LYS A 678 -7.75 5.53 23.08
N ASP A 679 -7.24 5.95 21.91
CA ASP A 679 -7.99 5.86 20.66
C ASP A 679 -8.26 4.40 20.29
N LYS A 680 -7.40 3.47 20.71
CA LYS A 680 -7.57 2.00 20.61
C LYS A 680 -8.91 1.51 21.17
N TRP A 681 -9.44 2.17 22.19
CA TRP A 681 -10.58 1.72 22.95
C TRP A 681 -11.92 2.29 22.46
N THR A 682 -11.88 3.26 21.54
CA THR A 682 -13.06 4.04 21.11
C THR A 682 -14.18 3.16 20.57
N ASP A 683 -13.83 2.13 19.79
CA ASP A 683 -14.81 1.23 19.19
C ASP A 683 -15.34 0.18 20.18
N TYR A 684 -14.79 0.10 21.40
CA TYR A 684 -15.17 -0.88 22.42
C TYR A 684 -16.01 -0.28 23.54
N ILE A 685 -16.46 0.97 23.40
CA ILE A 685 -17.45 1.53 24.32
C ILE A 685 -18.71 0.66 24.30
N GLY A 686 -19.16 0.25 25.48
CA GLY A 686 -20.24 -0.70 25.70
C GLY A 686 -19.80 -2.17 25.76
N GLN A 687 -18.55 -2.50 25.45
CA GLN A 687 -18.02 -3.86 25.52
C GLN A 687 -17.39 -4.16 26.88
N GLN A 688 -17.31 -5.46 27.21
CA GLN A 688 -16.54 -5.91 28.37
C GLN A 688 -15.03 -5.84 28.08
N VAL A 689 -14.26 -5.43 29.09
CA VAL A 689 -12.80 -5.34 29.11
C VAL A 689 -12.27 -5.99 30.37
N ALA A 690 -11.06 -6.54 30.33
CA ALA A 690 -10.38 -7.11 31.48
C ALA A 690 -9.25 -6.20 31.95
N VAL A 691 -9.14 -6.02 33.26
CA VAL A 691 -7.96 -5.44 33.92
C VAL A 691 -7.27 -6.55 34.69
N ARG A 692 -6.00 -6.81 34.36
CA ARG A 692 -5.24 -7.88 35.01
C ARG A 692 -3.82 -7.49 35.37
N SER A 693 -3.25 -8.19 36.35
CA SER A 693 -1.81 -8.15 36.62
C SER A 693 -1.04 -8.99 35.58
N PRO A 694 0.26 -8.73 35.38
CA PRO A 694 1.10 -9.53 34.47
C PRO A 694 1.15 -11.02 34.80
N ASP A 695 0.97 -11.38 36.07
CA ASP A 695 1.01 -12.76 36.59
C ASP A 695 -0.39 -13.38 36.77
N PHE A 696 -1.46 -12.71 36.34
CA PHE A 696 -2.85 -13.13 36.49
C PHE A 696 -3.34 -13.31 37.95
N SER A 697 -2.57 -12.86 38.95
CA SER A 697 -3.02 -12.86 40.35
C SER A 697 -4.19 -11.90 40.61
N PHE A 698 -4.30 -10.85 39.80
CA PHE A 698 -5.45 -9.97 39.70
C PHE A 698 -6.06 -10.11 38.29
N TYR A 699 -7.36 -10.39 38.20
CA TYR A 699 -8.09 -10.44 36.93
C TYR A 699 -9.55 -10.10 37.17
N GLU A 700 -10.02 -9.00 36.60
CA GLU A 700 -11.40 -8.56 36.72
C GLU A 700 -11.95 -8.02 35.40
N VAL A 701 -13.18 -8.43 35.09
CA VAL A 701 -13.89 -7.98 33.88
C VAL A 701 -14.90 -6.91 34.26
N ARG A 702 -14.94 -5.83 33.48
CA ARG A 702 -15.87 -4.69 33.63
C ARG A 702 -16.34 -4.19 32.28
N GLN A 703 -17.43 -3.43 32.24
CA GLN A 703 -17.91 -2.82 31.00
C GLN A 703 -17.25 -1.45 30.80
N LEU A 704 -16.68 -1.22 29.62
CA LEU A 704 -16.17 0.08 29.21
C LEU A 704 -17.34 1.01 28.87
N ILE A 705 -17.50 2.13 29.59
CA ILE A 705 -18.64 3.04 29.38
C ILE A 705 -18.27 4.35 28.72
N ALA A 706 -17.03 4.80 28.87
CA ALA A 706 -16.57 6.06 28.29
C ALA A 706 -15.05 6.13 28.15
N ILE A 707 -14.60 7.06 27.31
CA ILE A 707 -13.19 7.46 27.16
C ILE A 707 -13.08 8.93 27.53
N ASN A 708 -12.06 9.27 28.32
CA ASN A 708 -11.84 10.63 28.74
C ASN A 708 -11.38 11.52 27.57
N SER A 709 -12.01 12.68 27.38
CA SER A 709 -11.66 13.58 26.27
C SER A 709 -10.31 14.27 26.45
N ARG A 710 -9.85 14.47 27.69
CA ARG A 710 -8.64 15.23 28.02
C ARG A 710 -7.43 14.35 28.32
N PHE A 711 -7.65 13.24 29.03
CA PHE A 711 -6.58 12.35 29.47
C PHE A 711 -6.57 11.04 28.68
N ASN A 712 -5.47 10.29 28.75
CA ASN A 712 -5.42 8.90 28.31
C ASN A 712 -6.00 8.03 29.43
N SER A 713 -7.31 8.04 29.57
CA SER A 713 -8.01 7.20 30.53
C SER A 713 -9.32 6.67 29.96
N VAL A 714 -9.72 5.51 30.49
CA VAL A 714 -11.00 4.85 30.21
C VAL A 714 -11.83 4.77 31.49
N THR A 715 -13.15 4.75 31.35
CA THR A 715 -14.08 4.66 32.48
C THR A 715 -14.86 3.36 32.45
N LEU A 716 -14.91 2.66 33.58
CA LEU A 716 -15.61 1.40 33.79
C LEU A 716 -17.00 1.64 34.43
N ASP A 717 -17.93 0.72 34.19
CA ASP A 717 -19.29 0.76 34.75
C ASP A 717 -19.34 0.58 36.27
N LEU A 718 -18.50 -0.31 36.79
CA LEU A 718 -18.43 -0.69 38.21
C LEU A 718 -16.98 -0.64 38.71
N PRO A 719 -16.77 -0.30 40.00
CA PRO A 719 -15.43 -0.31 40.59
C PRO A 719 -14.80 -1.70 40.55
N LEU A 720 -13.50 -1.76 40.29
CA LEU A 720 -12.64 -2.92 40.53
C LEU A 720 -12.55 -3.22 42.03
N SER A 721 -12.20 -4.45 42.42
CA SER A 721 -12.07 -4.82 43.84
C SER A 721 -10.88 -4.15 44.54
N ALA A 722 -9.92 -3.65 43.77
CA ALA A 722 -8.81 -2.82 44.23
C ALA A 722 -8.38 -1.86 43.11
N ILE A 723 -7.69 -0.78 43.49
CA ILE A 723 -7.03 0.12 42.54
C ILE A 723 -5.92 -0.67 41.83
N PRO A 724 -5.90 -0.74 40.49
CA PRO A 724 -4.86 -1.46 39.77
C PRO A 724 -3.53 -0.73 39.84
N ASP A 725 -2.45 -1.48 40.06
CA ASP A 725 -1.10 -0.91 40.10
C ASP A 725 -0.61 -0.55 38.69
N LYS A 726 0.39 0.35 38.63
CA LYS A 726 1.10 0.65 37.39
C LYS A 726 1.69 -0.64 36.79
N GLY A 727 1.52 -0.82 35.48
CA GLY A 727 2.01 -1.99 34.74
C GLY A 727 1.03 -3.16 34.72
N TYR A 728 -0.14 -3.04 35.35
CA TYR A 728 -1.28 -3.88 35.03
C TYR A 728 -1.68 -3.66 33.57
N ILE A 729 -2.50 -4.55 33.03
CA ILE A 729 -2.85 -4.59 31.61
C ILE A 729 -4.37 -4.48 31.49
N LEU A 730 -4.81 -3.51 30.70
CA LEU A 730 -6.17 -3.41 30.16
C LEU A 730 -6.18 -4.12 28.81
N GLU A 731 -7.01 -5.15 28.66
CA GLU A 731 -7.08 -5.99 27.46
C GLU A 731 -8.50 -6.53 27.21
N CYS A 732 -8.68 -7.26 26.09
CA CYS A 732 -9.92 -8.01 25.88
C CYS A 732 -10.07 -9.12 26.93
N PRO A 733 -11.30 -9.42 27.38
CA PRO A 733 -11.54 -10.54 28.29
C PRO A 733 -11.24 -11.88 27.60
N ILE A 734 -11.02 -12.94 28.38
CA ILE A 734 -10.97 -14.31 27.89
C ILE A 734 -12.36 -14.71 27.39
N TYR A 735 -12.47 -15.22 26.15
CA TYR A 735 -13.76 -15.53 25.50
C TYR A 735 -13.81 -16.85 24.73
N ASP A 736 -12.90 -17.79 25.00
CA ASP A 736 -12.88 -19.13 24.38
C ASP A 736 -14.16 -19.93 24.64
N ASP A 737 -14.65 -19.92 25.88
CA ASP A 737 -15.77 -20.74 26.35
C ASP A 737 -17.06 -19.93 26.60
N GLU A 738 -17.03 -18.60 26.44
CA GLU A 738 -18.22 -17.77 26.62
C GLU A 738 -19.22 -17.90 25.46
N SER A 739 -20.52 -17.75 25.76
CA SER A 739 -21.55 -17.75 24.72
C SER A 739 -21.23 -16.69 23.66
N PHE A 740 -21.29 -17.08 22.39
CA PHE A 740 -20.93 -16.23 21.25
C PHE A 740 -21.61 -14.84 21.30
N LEU A 741 -22.83 -14.77 21.81
CA LEU A 741 -23.63 -13.54 21.89
C LEU A 741 -23.04 -12.48 22.85
N ASN A 742 -22.40 -12.89 23.95
CA ASN A 742 -21.88 -11.95 24.96
C ASN A 742 -20.60 -11.23 24.49
N MET A 743 -19.80 -11.89 23.66
CA MET A 743 -18.49 -11.41 23.19
C MET A 743 -18.45 -11.27 21.66
N LYS A 744 -19.61 -11.04 21.02
CA LYS A 744 -19.77 -11.08 19.56
C LYS A 744 -18.77 -10.18 18.82
N LYS A 745 -18.53 -8.98 19.34
CA LYS A 745 -17.62 -7.99 18.75
C LYS A 745 -16.16 -8.46 18.85
N TRP A 746 -15.74 -8.90 20.03
CA TRP A 746 -14.41 -9.47 20.25
C TRP A 746 -14.16 -10.68 19.33
N LYS A 747 -15.12 -11.62 19.26
CA LYS A 747 -15.02 -12.82 18.42
C LYS A 747 -15.06 -12.54 16.91
N ALA A 748 -15.71 -11.45 16.50
CA ALA A 748 -15.78 -11.06 15.09
C ALA A 748 -14.51 -10.35 14.60
N LEU A 749 -13.84 -9.62 15.49
CA LEU A 749 -12.75 -8.71 15.15
C LEU A 749 -11.37 -9.22 15.56
N HIS A 750 -11.28 -9.98 16.66
CA HIS A 750 -10.02 -10.37 17.27
C HIS A 750 -9.83 -11.87 17.38
N GLY A 751 -8.58 -12.29 17.12
CA GLY A 751 -8.18 -13.68 17.18
C GLY A 751 -8.05 -14.14 18.62
N PHE A 752 -8.45 -15.38 18.87
CA PHE A 752 -8.09 -16.11 20.07
C PHE A 752 -7.27 -17.34 19.67
N PHE A 753 -6.50 -17.90 20.60
CA PHE A 753 -5.78 -19.14 20.33
C PHE A 753 -6.80 -20.24 20.02
N ASN A 754 -6.67 -20.86 18.85
CA ASN A 754 -7.51 -22.01 18.53
C ASN A 754 -7.21 -23.15 19.49
N PRO A 755 -8.23 -23.94 19.88
CA PRO A 755 -7.99 -25.19 20.58
C PRO A 755 -7.06 -26.08 19.77
N GLN A 756 -6.19 -26.79 20.47
CA GLN A 756 -5.27 -27.77 19.91
C GLN A 756 -5.45 -29.10 20.63
N ALA A 757 -5.28 -30.21 19.91
CA ALA A 757 -5.34 -31.54 20.47
C ALA A 757 -4.11 -32.35 20.06
N LEU A 758 -3.48 -32.99 21.04
CA LEU A 758 -2.48 -34.02 20.76
C LEU A 758 -3.19 -35.32 20.36
N LEU A 759 -2.50 -36.15 19.59
CA LEU A 759 -3.04 -37.43 19.14
C LEU A 759 -2.47 -38.60 19.94
N LEU A 760 -3.33 -39.57 20.25
CA LEU A 760 -2.95 -40.85 20.85
C LEU A 760 -2.61 -41.90 19.78
N SER A 761 -3.37 -41.91 18.69
CA SER A 761 -3.18 -42.80 17.54
C SER A 761 -4.03 -42.35 16.34
N GLY A 762 -3.81 -42.92 15.16
CA GLY A 762 -4.66 -42.68 14.00
C GLY A 762 -4.37 -43.60 12.82
N SER A 763 -5.07 -43.31 11.71
CA SER A 763 -4.87 -43.89 10.38
C SER A 763 -5.02 -42.78 9.33
N THR A 764 -5.17 -43.10 8.05
CA THR A 764 -5.40 -42.07 7.01
C THR A 764 -6.81 -41.47 7.09
N SER A 765 -7.81 -42.13 7.68
CA SER A 765 -9.21 -41.68 7.64
C SER A 765 -9.81 -41.32 9.00
N ARG A 766 -9.07 -41.54 10.10
CA ARG A 766 -9.53 -41.28 11.47
C ARG A 766 -8.37 -41.13 12.44
N PHE A 767 -8.63 -40.53 13.61
CA PHE A 767 -7.67 -40.44 14.71
C PHE A 767 -8.34 -40.43 16.08
N THR A 768 -7.57 -40.73 17.13
CA THR A 768 -7.97 -40.65 18.54
C THR A 768 -7.24 -39.47 19.20
N PRO A 769 -7.92 -38.36 19.53
CA PRO A 769 -7.32 -37.22 20.22
C PRO A 769 -7.20 -37.44 21.74
N THR A 770 -6.38 -36.64 22.42
CA THR A 770 -6.32 -36.60 23.89
C THR A 770 -7.60 -36.05 24.53
N ASP A 771 -8.29 -35.15 23.83
CA ASP A 771 -9.58 -34.59 24.24
C ASP A 771 -10.54 -34.53 23.04
N ILE A 772 -11.50 -35.45 23.02
CA ILE A 772 -12.50 -35.54 21.95
C ILE A 772 -13.57 -34.45 22.04
N THR A 773 -13.73 -33.81 23.21
CA THR A 773 -14.79 -32.82 23.45
C THR A 773 -14.55 -31.50 22.72
N LEU A 774 -13.34 -31.30 22.18
CA LEU A 774 -12.99 -30.14 21.37
C LEU A 774 -13.56 -30.21 19.94
N PHE A 775 -13.93 -31.40 19.47
CA PHE A 775 -14.33 -31.62 18.08
C PHE A 775 -15.84 -31.50 17.89
N THR A 776 -16.25 -30.96 16.75
CA THR A 776 -17.67 -30.90 16.34
C THR A 776 -17.78 -31.31 14.87
N ILE A 777 -18.83 -32.07 14.54
CA ILE A 777 -19.10 -32.52 13.17
C ILE A 777 -19.25 -31.31 12.24
N GLY A 778 -18.58 -31.35 11.10
CA GLY A 778 -18.56 -30.30 10.09
C GLY A 778 -17.47 -29.24 10.29
N ASN A 779 -16.81 -29.17 11.46
CA ASN A 779 -15.76 -28.19 11.68
C ASN A 779 -14.50 -28.54 10.87
N PRO A 780 -13.80 -27.53 10.32
CA PRO A 780 -12.49 -27.73 9.73
C PRO A 780 -11.48 -28.08 10.83
N ILE A 781 -10.43 -28.81 10.46
CA ILE A 781 -9.26 -29.13 11.27
C ILE A 781 -8.02 -29.19 10.37
N ALA A 782 -6.86 -28.89 10.95
CA ALA A 782 -5.55 -29.10 10.33
C ALA A 782 -4.78 -30.16 11.11
N ILE A 783 -4.20 -31.12 10.41
CA ILE A 783 -3.38 -32.19 11.01
C ILE A 783 -1.98 -32.08 10.44
N HIS A 784 -0.99 -31.99 11.32
CA HIS A 784 0.40 -31.88 10.89
C HIS A 784 1.39 -32.44 11.91
N ASN A 785 2.62 -32.69 11.44
CA ASN A 785 3.78 -32.96 12.28
C ASN A 785 4.51 -31.65 12.65
N GLU A 786 5.53 -31.71 13.51
CA GLU A 786 6.19 -30.53 14.08
C GLU A 786 6.81 -29.59 13.02
N ASP A 787 7.31 -30.14 11.92
CA ASP A 787 7.96 -29.37 10.84
C ASP A 787 7.03 -29.07 9.64
N PHE A 788 5.74 -29.42 9.74
CA PHE A 788 4.73 -29.25 8.69
C PHE A 788 5.09 -29.94 7.36
N SER A 789 6.03 -30.89 7.36
CA SER A 789 6.32 -31.70 6.16
C SER A 789 5.16 -32.63 5.79
N GLU A 790 4.37 -33.02 6.80
CA GLU A 790 3.08 -33.71 6.66
C GLU A 790 1.98 -32.74 7.11
N PHE A 791 1.10 -32.34 6.19
CA PHE A 791 0.04 -31.37 6.48
C PHE A 791 -1.22 -31.66 5.66
N ILE A 792 -2.38 -31.68 6.32
CA ILE A 792 -3.69 -31.72 5.66
C ILE A 792 -4.70 -30.82 6.38
N GLU A 793 -5.45 -30.03 5.61
CA GLU A 793 -6.71 -29.42 6.06
C GLU A 793 -7.90 -30.26 5.57
N THR A 794 -8.79 -30.61 6.49
CA THR A 794 -10.00 -31.41 6.19
C THR A 794 -11.12 -31.01 7.16
N THR A 795 -12.29 -31.65 7.06
CA THR A 795 -13.41 -31.43 7.99
C THR A 795 -13.74 -32.69 8.76
N VAL A 796 -14.26 -32.52 9.98
CA VAL A 796 -14.79 -33.63 10.77
C VAL A 796 -16.06 -34.16 10.13
N LYS A 797 -16.06 -35.42 9.69
CA LYS A 797 -17.24 -36.09 9.11
C LYS A 797 -18.16 -36.63 10.18
N ASP A 798 -17.59 -37.28 11.18
CA ASP A 798 -18.32 -37.94 12.26
C ASP A 798 -17.42 -38.08 13.50
N ILE A 799 -18.04 -38.23 14.66
CA ILE A 799 -17.36 -38.40 15.95
C ILE A 799 -17.96 -39.62 16.63
N THR A 800 -17.13 -40.63 16.87
CA THR A 800 -17.48 -41.80 17.68
C THR A 800 -17.15 -41.54 19.15
N GLU A 801 -17.35 -42.51 20.06
CA GLU A 801 -17.01 -42.33 21.48
C GLU A 801 -15.52 -41.99 21.71
N THR A 802 -14.62 -42.44 20.84
CA THR A 802 -13.17 -42.27 21.00
C THR A 802 -12.44 -41.74 19.76
N GLU A 803 -13.02 -41.87 18.57
CA GLU A 803 -12.34 -41.51 17.30
C GLU A 803 -13.08 -40.38 16.57
N VAL A 804 -12.30 -39.50 15.94
CA VAL A 804 -12.75 -38.51 14.96
C VAL A 804 -12.55 -39.08 13.56
N ILE A 805 -13.60 -39.04 12.72
CA ILE A 805 -13.57 -39.53 11.33
C ILE A 805 -13.45 -38.34 10.38
N LEU A 806 -12.53 -38.44 9.42
CA LEU A 806 -12.26 -37.38 8.44
C LEU A 806 -13.23 -37.42 7.27
N ASN A 807 -13.53 -36.25 6.69
CA ASN A 807 -14.31 -36.16 5.46
C ASN A 807 -13.51 -36.61 4.23
N ASN A 808 -12.23 -36.22 4.18
CA ASN A 808 -11.26 -36.68 3.19
C ASN A 808 -10.14 -37.45 3.88
N GLU A 809 -9.68 -38.55 3.28
CA GLU A 809 -8.52 -39.30 3.79
C GLU A 809 -7.23 -38.49 3.63
N SER A 810 -6.34 -38.60 4.61
CA SER A 810 -4.99 -38.05 4.56
C SER A 810 -4.10 -38.82 3.59
N GLU A 811 -3.23 -38.08 2.90
CA GLU A 811 -2.18 -38.64 2.04
C GLU A 811 -1.05 -39.31 2.84
N PHE A 812 -1.03 -39.12 4.16
CA PHE A 812 -0.06 -39.69 5.10
C PHE A 812 -0.74 -40.36 6.31
N PRO A 813 -0.12 -41.38 6.93
CA PRO A 813 -0.68 -42.04 8.11
C PRO A 813 -0.62 -41.11 9.33
N ILE A 814 -1.76 -40.89 9.97
CA ILE A 814 -1.84 -40.06 11.19
C ILE A 814 -1.36 -40.89 12.39
N THR A 815 -0.44 -40.33 13.17
CA THR A 815 0.19 -40.99 14.33
C THR A 815 0.17 -40.07 15.55
N SER A 816 0.65 -40.56 16.70
CA SER A 816 0.77 -39.76 17.93
C SER A 816 1.83 -38.64 17.88
N SER A 817 2.67 -38.60 16.85
CA SER A 817 3.60 -37.46 16.64
C SER A 817 2.95 -36.27 15.96
N HIS A 818 1.70 -36.41 15.52
CA HIS A 818 0.95 -35.34 14.89
C HIS A 818 0.14 -34.55 15.91
N VAL A 819 -0.10 -33.28 15.59
CA VAL A 819 -0.96 -32.35 16.33
C VAL A 819 -2.14 -32.00 15.45
N VAL A 820 -3.30 -31.79 16.09
CA VAL A 820 -4.47 -31.24 15.43
C VAL A 820 -4.68 -29.81 15.89
N GLU A 821 -4.71 -28.91 14.91
CA GLU A 821 -4.96 -27.48 15.07
C GLU A 821 -6.16 -27.05 14.22
N LEU A 822 -6.44 -25.74 14.20
CA LEU A 822 -7.63 -25.14 13.59
C LEU A 822 -8.94 -25.80 14.05
N ILE A 823 -8.98 -26.29 15.30
CA ILE A 823 -10.19 -26.82 15.89
C ILE A 823 -11.15 -25.66 16.12
N GLY A 824 -12.44 -25.82 15.80
CA GLY A 824 -13.46 -24.82 16.10
C GLY A 824 -13.67 -24.61 17.60
N PHE A 825 -14.44 -23.59 17.96
CA PHE A 825 -14.74 -23.25 19.36
C PHE A 825 -16.03 -23.92 19.84
N LYS A 826 -16.17 -24.14 21.16
CA LYS A 826 -17.34 -24.78 21.78
C LYS A 826 -18.65 -24.02 21.54
N ASP A 827 -18.57 -22.75 21.19
CA ASP A 827 -19.71 -21.91 20.82
C ASP A 827 -20.26 -22.20 19.40
N GLY A 828 -19.74 -23.24 18.73
CA GLY A 828 -20.07 -23.57 17.34
C GLY A 828 -19.33 -22.70 16.33
N GLY A 829 -18.37 -21.91 16.78
CA GLY A 829 -17.58 -21.00 15.97
C GLY A 829 -16.50 -21.69 15.14
N ALA A 830 -16.35 -21.25 13.89
CA ALA A 830 -15.21 -21.58 13.06
C ALA A 830 -13.88 -21.15 13.72
N PRO A 831 -12.77 -21.87 13.47
CA PRO A 831 -11.44 -21.49 13.97
C PRO A 831 -10.95 -20.17 13.34
N TYR A 832 -10.00 -19.52 14.00
CA TYR A 832 -9.24 -18.42 13.41
C TYR A 832 -8.15 -18.97 12.50
N ALA A 833 -8.20 -18.65 11.21
CA ALA A 833 -7.13 -19.00 10.30
C ALA A 833 -5.97 -18.00 10.44
N TYR A 834 -4.75 -18.53 10.48
CA TYR A 834 -3.52 -17.74 10.48
C TYR A 834 -2.93 -17.72 9.06
N TYR A 835 -2.32 -16.61 8.64
CA TYR A 835 -1.70 -16.42 7.32
C TYR A 835 -0.22 -16.14 7.39
#